data_AF-A0AAD7TFD3-F1
#
_entry.id   AF-A0AAD7TFD3-F1
#
_cell.length_a   1.000
_cell.length_b   1.000
_cell.length_c   1.000
_cell.angle_alpha   90.00
_cell.angle_beta   90.00
_cell.angle_gamma   90.00
#
_symmetry.space_group_name_H-M   'P 1'
#
loop_
_entity.id
_entity.type
_entity.pdbx_description
1 polymer ?
#
loop_
_entity_poly.entity_id
_entity_poly.type
_entity_poly.pdbx_seq_one_letter_code
_entity_poly.pdbx_strand_id
1 'polypeptide(L)'
;MERQVQQLVEMGATVAQARAALKEHRDVMEAAERIFDGSFDHIVDEDGDVPMSSSATIQQKPRMMTPNDEDEDEPGSDGGEDEGDDEDYADYDYDSDFEDKSGQPQGAAVDPYAGIFFSKDRKEEVIEVEEEPEMVTMPGVSEKLPLMTQGQWMKGCPEGSEQSFLFSLYRELSEGECPCPHGCGASITRKKSDFFTMFPTFNEYIKHLQSIVSRTCSRCQKTFCFACGESDTPTHHKVPAPIDIDASLFHCSNLQGAILGIGLAMLEKAFLDDSQEFSGGQKSGDKSSRKRRKVEFSHVPVSAFHDDEDEEEDVYYPLPVQGKKPKLGTGYAGDAREDMSGQLEALNAQRVKDEKLATLLTQIRTFLPSVNREGGGHASDYLVHPTALAHLRRRFNFVSSQLLRNDSLTDMSDRSVLYFELFEWLETISSHEALASMMAMPIMVVTSAKAVAGKKPSPKGSSRIRERTIIYEGSSGPRELLEAIVIQAQAALKGLEGMKAPETEDTEMSEEQKRMTADDKGKAKDDGAVVSEENRKLLTFCQRIMNTAKAIDRSLVETKGKAFVDRLHASLPKIPASSTAREETAPVDVGETEESAMEAYLKWASRVRFEYCDLTIPPPPNATGEEDLTPNYKFYFNNEARMLANSDIPKRSLAIAKELAVLTTNLPVAWNSSIFLRVDESRVDVIKALITGPEGTPYYNGCFLFDVFLGPNYNQSPPSVKYMTTNGGKFRFNPNLYADGKVCLSLLGTWSGPGWIPGKSTLLQVLISIQSMILCDEPYLNEPGWANSGGTPKSIAYSANIRRMVVKTAMLGNLKMPPEPWADVIRTHFRLKARSIMTQLDKWLAEDDGAPTVGDGAYNQRSTATGSSNGFAEDVAELKALLTRLQAGEDLAS
;
A
#
# COMPACT_ATOMS: atom_id res chain seq x y z
N MET A 1 -43.43 5.10 -46.47
CA MET A 1 -43.61 4.51 -45.14
C MET A 1 -42.47 3.55 -44.79
N GLU A 2 -42.24 2.43 -45.49
CA GLU A 2 -41.17 1.48 -45.13
C GLU A 2 -39.75 2.08 -45.07
N ARG A 3 -39.39 2.96 -46.01
CA ARG A 3 -38.07 3.64 -45.98
C ARG A 3 -37.90 4.60 -44.80
N GLN A 4 -39.00 5.19 -44.33
CA GLN A 4 -39.03 6.10 -43.17
C GLN A 4 -39.02 5.30 -41.86
N VAL A 5 -39.72 4.16 -41.83
CA VAL A 5 -39.65 3.19 -40.73
C VAL A 5 -38.21 2.70 -40.58
N GLN A 6 -37.54 2.32 -41.67
CA GLN A 6 -36.14 1.90 -41.63
C GLN A 6 -35.22 3.00 -41.08
N GLN A 7 -35.48 4.25 -41.42
CA GLN A 7 -34.69 5.40 -40.93
C GLN A 7 -34.85 5.62 -39.41
N LEU A 8 -36.06 5.46 -38.87
CA LEU A 8 -36.30 5.50 -37.41
C LEU A 8 -35.70 4.30 -36.68
N VAL A 9 -35.71 3.12 -37.32
CA VAL A 9 -35.07 1.92 -36.78
C VAL A 9 -33.55 2.07 -36.76
N GLU A 10 -32.95 2.67 -37.79
CA GLU A 10 -31.52 3.03 -37.79
C GLU A 10 -31.16 4.04 -36.70
N MET A 11 -32.12 4.88 -36.27
CA MET A 11 -31.96 5.80 -35.13
C MET A 11 -32.17 5.11 -33.77
N GLY A 12 -32.71 3.88 -33.73
CA GLY A 12 -32.82 3.06 -32.52
C GLY A 12 -34.25 2.71 -32.08
N ALA A 13 -35.29 3.04 -32.85
CA ALA A 13 -36.67 2.65 -32.55
C ALA A 13 -36.96 1.19 -32.96
N THR A 14 -37.85 0.49 -32.25
CA THR A 14 -38.36 -0.82 -32.73
C THR A 14 -39.25 -0.66 -33.95
N VAL A 15 -39.48 -1.74 -34.71
CA VAL A 15 -40.25 -1.67 -35.96
C VAL A 15 -41.72 -1.34 -35.68
N ALA A 16 -42.33 -1.88 -34.62
CA ALA A 16 -43.68 -1.50 -34.22
C ALA A 16 -43.76 -0.04 -33.75
N GLN A 17 -42.81 0.44 -32.94
CA GLN A 17 -42.78 1.84 -32.49
C GLN A 17 -42.64 2.81 -33.66
N ALA A 18 -41.71 2.55 -34.58
CA ALA A 18 -41.50 3.37 -35.76
C ALA A 18 -42.74 3.42 -36.68
N ARG A 19 -43.47 2.30 -36.81
CA ARG A 19 -44.72 2.25 -37.60
C ARG A 19 -45.87 2.96 -36.90
N ALA A 20 -45.99 2.84 -35.58
CA ALA A 20 -47.02 3.53 -34.81
C ALA A 20 -46.79 5.04 -34.78
N ALA A 21 -45.57 5.48 -34.52
CA ALA A 21 -45.19 6.89 -34.52
C ALA A 21 -45.38 7.54 -35.89
N LEU A 22 -45.03 6.85 -36.99
CA LEU A 22 -45.26 7.36 -38.35
C LEU A 22 -46.72 7.36 -38.80
N LYS A 23 -47.59 6.67 -38.05
CA LYS A 23 -49.04 6.66 -38.29
C LYS A 23 -49.72 7.88 -37.67
N GLU A 24 -49.24 8.35 -36.52
CA GLU A 24 -49.70 9.58 -35.87
C GLU A 24 -48.97 10.83 -36.38
N HIS A 25 -47.66 10.73 -36.60
CA HIS A 25 -46.81 11.83 -37.05
C HIS A 25 -46.24 11.52 -38.43
N ARG A 26 -46.71 12.23 -39.46
CA ARG A 26 -46.31 11.96 -40.86
C ARG A 26 -44.88 12.40 -41.17
N ASP A 27 -44.28 13.23 -40.33
CA ASP A 27 -42.87 13.65 -40.44
C ASP A 27 -41.96 12.78 -39.57
N VAL A 28 -40.81 12.40 -40.13
CA VAL A 28 -39.86 11.44 -39.54
C VAL A 28 -39.12 12.04 -38.35
N MET A 29 -38.77 13.33 -38.41
CA MET A 29 -38.07 14.00 -37.31
C MET A 29 -38.98 14.16 -36.09
N GLU A 30 -40.24 14.56 -36.30
CA GLU A 30 -41.23 14.69 -35.23
C GLU A 30 -41.60 13.32 -34.64
N ALA A 31 -41.76 12.29 -35.49
CA ALA A 31 -41.95 10.92 -35.05
C ALA A 31 -40.75 10.40 -34.23
N ALA A 32 -39.51 10.75 -34.60
CA ALA A 32 -38.32 10.38 -33.85
C ALA A 32 -38.30 11.03 -32.46
N GLU A 33 -38.56 12.34 -32.38
CA GLU A 33 -38.60 13.08 -31.11
C GLU A 33 -39.60 12.45 -30.13
N ARG A 34 -40.82 12.15 -30.59
CA ARG A 34 -41.85 11.53 -29.73
C ARG A 34 -41.49 10.11 -29.28
N ILE A 35 -40.75 9.36 -30.09
CA ILE A 35 -40.23 8.05 -29.69
C ILE A 35 -39.14 8.21 -28.62
N PHE A 36 -38.19 9.13 -28.79
CA PHE A 36 -37.12 9.35 -27.82
C PHE A 36 -37.57 10.05 -26.53
N ASP A 37 -38.72 10.71 -26.57
CA ASP A 37 -39.42 11.26 -25.39
C ASP A 37 -40.28 10.19 -24.66
N GLY A 38 -40.23 8.92 -25.10
CA GLY A 38 -40.85 7.78 -24.43
C GLY A 38 -42.36 7.60 -24.69
N SER A 39 -42.96 8.40 -25.58
CA SER A 39 -44.42 8.36 -25.81
C SER A 39 -44.92 7.02 -26.40
N PHE A 40 -44.04 6.25 -27.02
CA PHE A 40 -44.37 4.98 -27.69
C PHE A 40 -43.74 3.75 -27.00
N ASP A 41 -43.23 3.87 -25.77
CA ASP A 41 -42.56 2.79 -25.03
C ASP A 41 -43.51 1.64 -24.63
N HIS A 42 -44.82 1.90 -24.63
CA HIS A 42 -45.84 0.89 -24.36
C HIS A 42 -46.11 -0.07 -25.53
N ILE A 43 -45.51 0.17 -26.71
CA ILE A 43 -45.70 -0.66 -27.90
C ILE A 43 -44.59 -1.71 -27.96
N VAL A 44 -44.97 -2.97 -27.78
CA VAL A 44 -44.07 -4.13 -27.78
C VAL A 44 -44.28 -4.94 -29.06
N ASP A 45 -43.20 -5.40 -29.69
CA ASP A 45 -43.30 -6.25 -30.90
C ASP A 45 -43.88 -7.64 -30.52
N GLU A 46 -45.02 -8.02 -31.12
CA GLU A 46 -45.59 -9.38 -31.00
C GLU A 46 -44.90 -10.33 -31.99
N ASP A 47 -43.81 -10.97 -31.56
CA ASP A 47 -43.37 -12.32 -31.96
C ASP A 47 -42.16 -12.72 -31.09
N GLY A 48 -42.34 -13.73 -30.22
CA GLY A 48 -41.39 -14.09 -29.15
C GLY A 48 -40.38 -15.20 -29.46
N ASP A 49 -39.21 -15.19 -28.79
CA ASP A 49 -38.83 -16.15 -27.74
C ASP A 49 -37.46 -15.83 -27.06
N VAL A 50 -37.46 -16.03 -25.73
CA VAL A 50 -36.53 -15.77 -24.57
C VAL A 50 -35.10 -16.42 -24.66
N PRO A 51 -34.07 -16.15 -23.79
CA PRO A 51 -34.10 -15.47 -22.47
C PRO A 51 -32.93 -14.54 -22.02
N MET A 52 -33.27 -13.71 -21.02
CA MET A 52 -32.51 -13.28 -19.82
C MET A 52 -31.24 -12.40 -19.93
N SER A 53 -31.49 -11.12 -19.63
CA SER A 53 -30.84 -10.30 -18.59
C SER A 53 -29.31 -10.27 -18.45
N SER A 54 -28.71 -9.16 -18.86
CA SER A 54 -27.93 -8.33 -17.93
C SER A 54 -28.01 -6.87 -18.38
N SER A 55 -28.54 -6.04 -17.50
CA SER A 55 -28.85 -4.64 -17.73
C SER A 55 -27.57 -3.82 -17.85
N ALA A 56 -27.22 -3.43 -19.07
CA ALA A 56 -26.24 -2.39 -19.33
C ALA A 56 -26.91 -1.02 -19.16
N THR A 57 -26.51 -0.29 -18.12
CA THR A 57 -26.86 1.10 -17.92
C THR A 57 -26.28 1.95 -19.06
N ILE A 58 -27.17 2.58 -19.82
CA ILE A 58 -26.88 3.41 -20.98
C ILE A 58 -26.09 4.65 -20.54
N GLN A 59 -24.90 4.82 -21.11
CA GLN A 59 -24.08 6.03 -21.02
C GLN A 59 -24.73 7.16 -21.82
N GLN A 60 -25.24 8.19 -21.13
CA GLN A 60 -25.52 9.48 -21.77
C GLN A 60 -24.22 10.26 -21.96
N LYS A 61 -23.89 10.57 -23.22
CA LYS A 61 -22.87 11.57 -23.58
C LYS A 61 -23.49 12.97 -23.53
N PRO A 62 -22.95 13.95 -22.80
CA PRO A 62 -23.42 15.33 -22.91
C PRO A 62 -22.85 15.99 -24.18
N ARG A 63 -23.73 16.58 -24.99
CA ARG A 63 -23.40 17.41 -26.17
C ARG A 63 -23.03 18.83 -25.72
N MET A 64 -22.07 19.41 -26.46
CA MET A 64 -21.70 20.82 -26.41
C MET A 64 -22.78 21.70 -27.04
N MET A 65 -23.09 22.85 -26.42
CA MET A 65 -23.71 24.00 -27.08
C MET A 65 -23.07 25.30 -26.55
N THR A 66 -22.69 26.17 -27.49
CA THR A 66 -22.38 27.60 -27.29
C THR A 66 -23.39 28.42 -28.12
N PRO A 67 -23.58 29.71 -27.80
CA PRO A 67 -24.88 30.34 -27.64
C PRO A 67 -25.35 31.14 -28.86
N ASN A 68 -26.62 31.56 -28.84
CA ASN A 68 -27.09 32.75 -29.56
C ASN A 68 -28.17 33.48 -28.74
N ASP A 69 -28.10 34.81 -28.86
CA ASP A 69 -28.83 35.87 -28.19
C ASP A 69 -30.31 36.01 -28.61
N GLU A 70 -31.03 36.82 -27.81
CA GLU A 70 -32.15 37.75 -28.14
C GLU A 70 -33.48 37.57 -27.38
N ASP A 71 -33.86 38.67 -26.70
CA ASP A 71 -35.18 39.26 -26.40
C ASP A 71 -36.06 38.63 -25.28
N GLU A 72 -36.24 39.29 -24.13
CA GLU A 72 -37.09 40.45 -23.77
C GLU A 72 -38.44 40.03 -23.14
N ASP A 73 -38.85 40.81 -22.13
CA ASP A 73 -40.18 40.94 -21.50
C ASP A 73 -40.59 40.07 -20.28
N GLU A 74 -40.43 40.70 -19.11
CA GLU A 74 -41.31 40.68 -17.92
C GLU A 74 -42.71 41.29 -18.23
N PRO A 75 -43.69 41.41 -17.29
CA PRO A 75 -43.98 40.68 -16.05
C PRO A 75 -45.50 40.40 -15.84
N GLY A 76 -45.86 39.79 -14.71
CA GLY A 76 -47.22 39.86 -14.13
C GLY A 76 -47.32 38.98 -12.89
N SER A 77 -47.22 39.55 -11.68
CA SER A 77 -48.37 39.89 -10.80
C SER A 77 -49.22 38.66 -10.51
N ASP A 78 -49.41 38.23 -9.26
CA ASP A 78 -50.22 38.99 -8.32
C ASP A 78 -50.15 38.39 -6.91
N GLY A 79 -50.09 39.28 -5.91
CA GLY A 79 -51.18 39.33 -4.92
C GLY A 79 -51.00 38.69 -3.55
N GLY A 80 -50.73 39.56 -2.57
CA GLY A 80 -51.37 39.59 -1.23
C GLY A 80 -50.63 38.80 -0.14
N GLU A 81 -49.99 39.44 0.86
CA GLU A 81 -50.61 40.14 2.01
C GLU A 81 -51.50 39.16 2.79
N ASP A 82 -51.33 38.94 4.10
CA ASP A 82 -51.20 39.96 5.13
C ASP A 82 -50.84 39.33 6.50
N GLU A 83 -50.42 40.25 7.35
CA GLU A 83 -49.89 40.27 8.72
C GLU A 83 -50.54 39.38 9.81
N GLY A 84 -49.79 39.21 10.91
CA GLY A 84 -50.35 38.87 12.20
C GLY A 84 -49.35 38.40 13.25
N ASP A 85 -48.84 39.36 14.03
CA ASP A 85 -48.20 39.21 15.37
C ASP A 85 -48.96 38.21 16.27
N ASP A 86 -48.36 37.52 17.26
CA ASP A 86 -47.89 38.11 18.52
C ASP A 86 -47.21 37.04 19.41
N GLU A 87 -46.40 37.56 20.32
CA GLU A 87 -45.60 36.96 21.38
C GLU A 87 -46.41 36.16 22.44
N ASP A 88 -45.84 35.10 23.04
CA ASP A 88 -45.62 35.02 24.49
C ASP A 88 -45.10 33.65 25.02
N TYR A 89 -43.99 33.75 25.76
CA TYR A 89 -43.62 33.13 27.04
C TYR A 89 -43.82 31.62 27.38
N ALA A 90 -42.67 31.05 27.74
CA ALA A 90 -42.36 30.22 28.92
C ALA A 90 -42.55 28.69 28.90
N ASP A 91 -41.38 28.02 28.85
CA ASP A 91 -40.85 27.06 29.83
C ASP A 91 -41.62 25.76 30.10
N TYR A 92 -41.06 24.62 29.70
CA TYR A 92 -40.92 23.38 30.50
C TYR A 92 -39.98 22.38 29.81
N ASP A 93 -38.89 22.00 30.49
CA ASP A 93 -38.12 20.78 30.26
C ASP A 93 -38.96 19.53 30.58
N TYR A 94 -38.91 18.49 29.72
CA TYR A 94 -38.40 17.12 29.99
C TYR A 94 -39.05 16.04 29.08
N ASP A 95 -38.20 15.43 28.24
CA ASP A 95 -38.13 14.05 27.74
C ASP A 95 -39.05 13.44 26.65
N SER A 96 -38.34 12.63 25.86
CA SER A 96 -38.73 11.51 24.99
C SER A 96 -39.22 11.77 23.55
N ASP A 97 -38.48 11.12 22.67
CA ASP A 97 -38.89 10.54 21.39
C ASP A 97 -39.30 11.49 20.26
N PHE A 98 -38.33 11.85 19.43
CA PHE A 98 -38.62 12.18 18.04
C PHE A 98 -37.59 11.56 17.08
N GLU A 99 -38.09 10.59 16.31
CA GLU A 99 -37.49 10.05 15.10
C GLU A 99 -37.23 11.20 14.11
N ASP A 100 -35.96 11.49 13.81
CA ASP A 100 -35.61 12.50 12.82
C ASP A 100 -35.70 11.92 11.41
N LYS A 101 -36.87 12.12 10.78
CA LYS A 101 -37.08 11.94 9.35
C LYS A 101 -36.34 13.06 8.60
N SER A 102 -35.12 12.74 8.17
CA SER A 102 -34.45 13.22 6.96
C SER A 102 -35.04 14.48 6.30
N GLY A 103 -34.75 15.66 6.87
CA GLY A 103 -34.79 16.93 6.15
C GLY A 103 -33.39 17.25 5.61
N GLN A 104 -33.24 17.36 4.30
CA GLN A 104 -32.02 17.89 3.69
C GLN A 104 -31.80 19.34 4.12
N PRO A 105 -30.60 19.73 4.62
CA PRO A 105 -30.24 21.14 4.65
C PRO A 105 -29.72 21.53 3.26
N GLN A 106 -30.46 22.42 2.59
CA GLN A 106 -29.91 23.27 1.52
C GLN A 106 -28.94 24.27 2.17
N GLY A 107 -27.72 23.82 2.45
CA GLY A 107 -26.56 24.67 2.72
C GLY A 107 -25.63 24.60 1.50
N ALA A 108 -25.31 25.75 0.91
CA ALA A 108 -24.35 25.84 -0.18
C ALA A 108 -23.05 25.12 0.21
N ALA A 109 -22.70 24.07 -0.53
CA ALA A 109 -21.57 23.20 -0.24
C ALA A 109 -20.24 23.96 -0.38
N VAL A 110 -19.62 24.28 0.76
CA VAL A 110 -18.23 24.78 0.83
C VAL A 110 -17.22 23.65 0.53
N ASP A 111 -17.68 22.40 0.44
CA ASP A 111 -16.88 21.25 0.02
C ASP A 111 -17.35 20.75 -1.37
N PRO A 112 -16.61 21.02 -2.46
CA PRO A 112 -16.89 20.50 -3.79
C PRO A 112 -16.91 18.96 -3.87
N TYR A 113 -16.50 18.28 -2.81
CA TYR A 113 -16.29 16.84 -2.75
C TYR A 113 -17.18 16.12 -1.72
N ALA A 114 -18.19 16.81 -1.16
CA ALA A 114 -19.21 16.19 -0.31
C ALA A 114 -19.96 15.08 -1.09
N GLY A 115 -19.66 13.82 -0.79
CA GLY A 115 -20.34 12.65 -1.38
C GLY A 115 -19.48 11.74 -2.27
N ILE A 116 -18.16 11.97 -2.39
CA ILE A 116 -17.31 11.06 -3.17
C ILE A 116 -17.14 9.71 -2.46
N PHE A 117 -17.56 8.66 -3.15
CA PHE A 117 -17.54 7.26 -2.71
C PHE A 117 -16.10 6.71 -2.70
N PHE A 118 -15.70 6.02 -1.61
CA PHE A 118 -14.37 5.43 -1.42
C PHE A 118 -14.12 4.14 -2.21
N SER A 119 -14.76 3.94 -3.36
CA SER A 119 -14.51 2.73 -4.16
C SER A 119 -13.14 2.81 -4.81
N LYS A 120 -12.31 1.80 -4.55
CA LYS A 120 -10.98 1.60 -5.15
C LYS A 120 -11.05 1.01 -6.56
N ASP A 121 -12.24 0.59 -7.00
CA ASP A 121 -12.43 -0.18 -8.24
C ASP A 121 -12.61 0.69 -9.48
N ARG A 122 -12.53 2.01 -9.32
CA ARG A 122 -12.66 2.96 -10.44
C ARG A 122 -11.46 2.87 -11.37
N LYS A 123 -11.73 2.74 -12.66
CA LYS A 123 -10.73 2.80 -13.74
C LYS A 123 -11.17 3.82 -14.77
N GLU A 124 -10.27 4.69 -15.19
CA GLU A 124 -10.55 5.74 -16.17
C GLU A 124 -9.49 5.82 -17.25
N GLU A 125 -9.93 5.92 -18.50
CA GLU A 125 -9.04 6.16 -19.64
C GLU A 125 -9.09 7.64 -20.02
N VAL A 126 -7.94 8.31 -19.96
CA VAL A 126 -7.80 9.74 -20.23
C VAL A 126 -6.85 9.95 -21.39
N ILE A 127 -7.24 10.78 -22.36
CA ILE A 127 -6.38 11.17 -23.47
C ILE A 127 -5.64 12.45 -23.07
N GLU A 128 -4.33 12.33 -22.85
CA GLU A 128 -3.47 13.47 -22.60
C GLU A 128 -2.83 13.97 -23.89
N VAL A 129 -2.86 15.28 -24.08
CA VAL A 129 -2.34 15.97 -25.25
C VAL A 129 -0.94 16.51 -24.93
N GLU A 130 0.07 15.96 -25.61
CA GLU A 130 1.46 16.38 -25.47
C GLU A 130 1.78 17.41 -26.57
N GLU A 131 1.87 18.67 -26.16
CA GLU A 131 2.24 19.81 -27.00
C GLU A 131 3.76 20.07 -26.92
N GLU A 132 4.35 20.59 -28.01
CA GLU A 132 5.75 21.00 -28.01
C GLU A 132 5.95 22.22 -27.08
N PRO A 133 6.96 22.23 -26.19
CA PRO A 133 7.17 23.31 -25.24
C PRO A 133 7.56 24.61 -25.96
N GLU A 134 6.80 25.67 -25.73
CA GLU A 134 7.10 27.01 -26.21
C GLU A 134 8.22 27.63 -25.36
N MET A 135 9.18 28.32 -25.98
CA MET A 135 10.34 28.91 -25.29
C MET A 135 10.28 30.44 -25.40
N VAL A 136 10.29 31.15 -24.27
CA VAL A 136 10.22 32.62 -24.19
C VAL A 136 11.51 33.22 -23.65
N THR A 137 11.87 34.41 -24.15
CA THR A 137 12.98 35.22 -23.63
C THR A 137 12.42 36.33 -22.76
N MET A 138 12.70 36.29 -21.46
CA MET A 138 12.20 37.27 -20.48
C MET A 138 13.21 38.42 -20.28
N PRO A 139 12.76 39.65 -19.96
CA PRO A 139 13.65 40.76 -19.64
C PRO A 139 14.46 40.44 -18.37
N GLY A 140 15.79 40.36 -18.49
CA GLY A 140 16.70 40.12 -17.35
C GLY A 140 17.21 38.68 -17.18
N VAL A 141 16.73 37.72 -17.98
CA VAL A 141 17.23 36.33 -18.00
C VAL A 141 17.91 36.07 -19.35
N SER A 142 19.18 35.65 -19.34
CA SER A 142 19.96 35.42 -20.57
C SER A 142 19.55 34.16 -21.34
N GLU A 143 18.88 33.22 -20.68
CA GLU A 143 18.46 31.93 -21.24
C GLU A 143 16.97 31.93 -21.60
N LYS A 144 16.60 31.12 -22.61
CA LYS A 144 15.20 30.92 -23.00
C LYS A 144 14.52 29.99 -22.00
N LEU A 145 13.42 30.42 -21.41
CA LEU A 145 12.65 29.65 -20.43
C LEU A 145 11.46 28.95 -21.10
N PRO A 146 11.14 27.71 -20.70
CA PRO A 146 9.96 27.02 -21.18
C PRO A 146 8.67 27.63 -20.59
N LEU A 147 7.65 27.79 -21.43
CA LEU A 147 6.29 28.07 -21.00
C LEU A 147 5.54 26.77 -20.77
N MET A 148 4.77 26.75 -19.70
CA MET A 148 3.83 25.65 -19.47
C MET A 148 2.71 25.70 -20.51
N THR A 149 2.45 24.57 -21.15
CA THR A 149 1.39 24.42 -22.14
C THR A 149 0.04 24.13 -21.47
N GLN A 150 -1.06 24.27 -22.22
CA GLN A 150 -2.38 23.92 -21.70
C GLN A 150 -2.44 22.42 -21.37
N GLY A 151 -1.96 21.56 -22.25
CA GLY A 151 -1.87 20.11 -21.97
C GLY A 151 -1.08 19.80 -20.70
N GLN A 152 0.05 20.49 -20.47
CA GLN A 152 0.82 20.34 -19.23
C GLN A 152 0.06 20.79 -18.01
N TRP A 153 -0.63 21.94 -18.06
CA TRP A 153 -1.45 22.45 -16.95
C TRP A 153 -2.58 21.48 -16.59
N MET A 154 -3.24 20.91 -17.60
CA MET A 154 -4.43 20.06 -17.45
C MET A 154 -4.14 18.60 -17.09
N LYS A 155 -2.85 18.22 -16.97
CA LYS A 155 -2.38 16.85 -16.70
C LYS A 155 -3.06 16.22 -15.47
N GLY A 156 -3.38 14.92 -15.57
CA GLY A 156 -4.00 14.13 -14.50
C GLY A 156 -5.47 13.76 -14.75
N CYS A 157 -5.98 12.82 -13.94
CA CYS A 157 -7.33 12.29 -14.07
C CYS A 157 -8.40 13.37 -13.73
N PRO A 158 -9.36 13.67 -14.64
CA PRO A 158 -10.42 14.64 -14.37
C PRO A 158 -11.41 14.16 -13.32
N GLU A 159 -11.89 15.05 -12.45
CA GLU A 159 -13.04 14.78 -11.57
C GLU A 159 -13.99 15.98 -11.53
N GLY A 160 -15.30 15.70 -11.57
CA GLY A 160 -16.36 16.70 -11.50
C GLY A 160 -16.13 17.87 -12.47
N SER A 161 -16.18 19.09 -11.94
CA SER A 161 -15.97 20.34 -12.66
C SER A 161 -14.52 20.85 -12.62
N GLU A 162 -13.54 20.08 -12.13
CA GLU A 162 -12.15 20.56 -12.00
C GLU A 162 -11.52 21.00 -13.33
N GLN A 163 -11.87 20.34 -14.43
CA GLN A 163 -11.36 20.68 -15.76
C GLN A 163 -11.81 22.07 -16.21
N SER A 164 -13.05 22.47 -15.89
CA SER A 164 -13.53 23.81 -16.26
C SER A 164 -12.84 24.90 -15.45
N PHE A 165 -12.58 24.68 -14.15
CA PHE A 165 -11.85 25.62 -13.31
C PHE A 165 -10.40 25.80 -13.74
N LEU A 166 -9.70 24.70 -14.06
CA LEU A 166 -8.33 24.75 -14.57
C LEU A 166 -8.25 25.49 -15.91
N PHE A 167 -9.18 25.21 -16.82
CA PHE A 167 -9.27 25.89 -18.11
C PHE A 167 -9.57 27.39 -17.95
N SER A 168 -10.54 27.74 -17.10
CA SER A 168 -10.95 29.12 -16.84
C SER A 168 -9.77 29.95 -16.34
N LEU A 169 -9.08 29.49 -15.30
CA LEU A 169 -7.94 30.22 -14.74
C LEU A 169 -6.78 30.34 -15.75
N TYR A 170 -6.49 29.26 -16.50
CA TYR A 170 -5.44 29.28 -17.51
C TYR A 170 -5.73 30.30 -18.61
N ARG A 171 -6.98 30.35 -19.11
CA ARG A 171 -7.40 31.31 -20.13
C ARG A 171 -7.38 32.75 -19.61
N GLU A 172 -7.92 32.98 -18.41
CA GLU A 172 -8.01 34.31 -17.80
C GLU A 172 -6.64 34.96 -17.59
N LEU A 173 -5.63 34.16 -17.19
CA LEU A 173 -4.28 34.63 -16.97
C LEU A 173 -3.40 34.63 -18.24
N SER A 174 -3.81 33.92 -19.30
CA SER A 174 -3.02 33.85 -20.56
C SER A 174 -3.36 34.93 -21.58
N GLU A 175 -4.65 35.26 -21.73
CA GLU A 175 -5.14 36.09 -22.85
C GLU A 175 -6.15 37.17 -22.41
N GLY A 176 -6.28 37.43 -21.11
CA GLY A 176 -7.24 38.39 -20.55
C GLY A 176 -6.78 39.85 -20.55
N GLU A 177 -7.72 40.77 -20.75
CA GLU A 177 -7.55 42.17 -20.41
C GLU A 177 -7.84 42.38 -18.92
N CYS A 178 -6.94 43.04 -18.18
CA CYS A 178 -7.14 43.42 -16.79
C CYS A 178 -7.57 44.88 -16.71
N PRO A 179 -8.89 45.17 -16.63
CA PRO A 179 -9.36 46.54 -16.49
C PRO A 179 -8.99 47.11 -15.12
N CYS A 180 -8.83 48.43 -15.04
CA CYS A 180 -8.59 49.12 -13.78
C CYS A 180 -9.82 49.00 -12.85
N PRO A 181 -9.66 48.60 -11.56
CA PRO A 181 -10.77 48.43 -10.61
C PRO A 181 -11.53 49.73 -10.32
N HIS A 182 -10.95 50.88 -10.65
CA HIS A 182 -11.56 52.19 -10.38
C HIS A 182 -12.26 52.80 -11.61
N GLY A 183 -12.52 52.01 -12.66
CA GLY A 183 -13.36 52.43 -13.78
C GLY A 183 -12.79 53.55 -14.65
N CYS A 184 -11.47 53.81 -14.60
CA CYS A 184 -10.84 54.90 -15.36
C CYS A 184 -10.59 54.58 -16.86
N GLY A 185 -11.09 53.45 -17.35
CA GLY A 185 -10.95 52.98 -18.73
C GLY A 185 -9.53 52.62 -19.15
N ALA A 186 -8.59 52.40 -18.22
CA ALA A 186 -7.29 51.81 -18.52
C ALA A 186 -7.37 50.29 -18.35
N SER A 187 -6.77 49.55 -19.28
CA SER A 187 -6.70 48.09 -19.28
C SER A 187 -5.26 47.67 -19.58
N ILE A 188 -4.78 46.63 -18.89
CA ILE A 188 -3.46 46.02 -19.14
C ILE A 188 -3.69 44.62 -19.67
N THR A 189 -3.16 44.31 -20.85
CA THR A 189 -3.23 42.98 -21.45
C THR A 189 -2.31 42.01 -20.73
N ARG A 190 -2.85 40.88 -20.26
CA ARG A 190 -2.09 39.76 -19.68
C ARG A 190 -1.45 38.94 -20.79
N LYS A 191 -0.27 38.39 -20.52
CA LYS A 191 0.40 37.44 -21.39
C LYS A 191 0.63 36.14 -20.66
N LYS A 192 0.56 35.02 -21.38
CA LYS A 192 0.94 33.69 -20.88
C LYS A 192 2.32 33.67 -20.19
N SER A 193 3.28 34.47 -20.66
CA SER A 193 4.61 34.59 -20.05
C SER A 193 4.63 35.19 -18.65
N ASP A 194 3.58 35.88 -18.23
CA ASP A 194 3.54 36.57 -16.94
C ASP A 194 3.33 35.58 -15.78
N PHE A 195 2.46 34.57 -15.96
CA PHE A 195 2.11 33.63 -14.88
C PHE A 195 2.59 32.20 -15.12
N PHE A 196 2.80 31.79 -16.38
CA PHE A 196 3.03 30.38 -16.75
C PHE A 196 4.46 30.09 -17.25
N THR A 197 5.42 30.95 -16.93
CA THR A 197 6.85 30.72 -17.22
C THR A 197 7.46 29.78 -16.18
N MET A 198 8.08 28.68 -16.64
CA MET A 198 8.71 27.69 -15.78
C MET A 198 10.18 28.06 -15.52
N PHE A 199 10.46 28.66 -14.36
CA PHE A 199 11.81 29.01 -13.94
C PHE A 199 12.61 27.79 -13.44
N PRO A 200 13.95 27.83 -13.44
CA PRO A 200 14.80 26.76 -12.89
C PRO A 200 14.53 26.48 -11.41
N THR A 201 14.26 27.52 -10.61
CA THR A 201 13.94 27.39 -9.19
C THR A 201 12.61 28.06 -8.84
N PHE A 202 11.90 27.52 -7.86
CA PHE A 202 10.61 28.06 -7.44
C PHE A 202 10.76 29.47 -6.84
N ASN A 203 11.84 29.75 -6.13
CA ASN A 203 12.13 31.10 -5.62
C ASN A 203 12.30 32.16 -6.73
N GLU A 204 12.88 31.81 -7.87
CA GLU A 204 12.97 32.74 -9.01
C GLU A 204 11.59 33.05 -9.60
N TYR A 205 10.72 32.04 -9.66
CA TYR A 205 9.32 32.23 -10.05
C TYR A 205 8.57 33.14 -9.07
N ILE A 206 8.73 32.94 -7.76
CA ILE A 206 8.12 33.79 -6.74
C ILE A 206 8.62 35.24 -6.84
N LYS A 207 9.93 35.46 -7.00
CA LYS A 207 10.50 36.81 -7.22
C LYS A 207 9.95 37.47 -8.48
N HIS A 208 9.74 36.70 -9.54
CA HIS A 208 9.11 37.19 -10.75
C HIS A 208 7.67 37.65 -10.47
N LEU A 209 6.86 36.81 -9.79
CA LEU A 209 5.50 37.17 -9.41
C LEU A 209 5.44 38.43 -8.53
N GLN A 210 6.31 38.55 -7.52
CA GLN A 210 6.41 39.75 -6.68
C GLN A 210 6.63 41.03 -7.51
N SER A 211 7.41 40.93 -8.59
CA SER A 211 7.68 42.09 -9.46
C SER A 211 6.51 42.49 -10.37
N ILE A 212 5.53 41.61 -10.58
CA ILE A 212 4.44 41.84 -11.54
C ILE A 212 3.05 41.95 -10.91
N VAL A 213 2.83 41.40 -9.70
CA VAL A 213 1.51 41.28 -9.07
C VAL A 213 0.95 42.65 -8.67
N SER A 214 1.72 43.49 -7.99
CA SER A 214 1.27 44.85 -7.66
C SER A 214 1.56 45.80 -8.83
N ARG A 215 0.51 46.28 -9.49
CA ARG A 215 0.62 47.22 -10.62
C ARG A 215 -0.06 48.53 -10.30
N THR A 216 0.56 49.62 -10.75
CA THR A 216 -0.02 50.97 -10.64
C THR A 216 -0.70 51.34 -11.95
N CYS A 217 -1.97 51.74 -11.87
CA CYS A 217 -2.70 52.21 -13.05
C CYS A 217 -2.09 53.50 -13.60
N SER A 218 -1.79 53.53 -14.90
CA SER A 218 -1.20 54.68 -15.59
C SER A 218 -2.08 55.94 -15.57
N ARG A 219 -3.41 55.78 -15.42
CA ARG A 219 -4.37 56.89 -15.39
C ARG A 219 -4.71 57.38 -13.99
N CYS A 220 -5.09 56.48 -13.07
CA CYS A 220 -5.55 56.87 -11.73
C CYS A 220 -4.50 56.71 -10.63
N GLN A 221 -3.30 56.21 -10.96
CA GLN A 221 -2.17 56.02 -10.04
C GLN A 221 -2.46 55.14 -8.81
N LYS A 222 -3.57 54.38 -8.82
CA LYS A 222 -3.91 53.43 -7.77
C LYS A 222 -3.31 52.07 -8.04
N THR A 223 -2.91 51.37 -6.98
CA THR A 223 -2.37 50.01 -7.00
C THR A 223 -3.49 48.99 -7.05
N PHE A 224 -3.30 47.95 -7.86
CA PHE A 224 -4.24 46.84 -7.99
C PHE A 224 -3.47 45.53 -8.23
N CYS A 225 -4.11 44.42 -7.88
CA CYS A 225 -3.56 43.09 -8.11
C CYS A 225 -3.74 42.70 -9.58
N PHE A 226 -2.64 42.41 -10.27
CA PHE A 226 -2.66 42.04 -11.69
C PHE A 226 -3.38 40.71 -11.97
N ALA A 227 -3.49 39.83 -10.95
CA ALA A 227 -4.12 38.52 -11.08
C ALA A 227 -5.65 38.54 -10.95
N CYS A 228 -6.23 39.27 -9.98
CA CYS A 228 -7.70 39.38 -9.82
C CYS A 228 -8.28 40.71 -10.34
N GLY A 229 -7.44 41.74 -10.56
CA GLY A 229 -7.90 43.06 -10.98
C GLY A 229 -8.47 43.92 -9.85
N GLU A 230 -8.45 43.45 -8.60
CA GLU A 230 -8.99 44.17 -7.44
C GLU A 230 -7.99 45.17 -6.83
N SER A 231 -8.48 46.13 -6.06
CA SER A 231 -7.65 47.15 -5.44
C SER A 231 -6.74 46.54 -4.36
N ASP A 232 -5.45 46.82 -4.46
CA ASP A 232 -4.43 46.34 -3.52
C ASP A 232 -4.34 47.34 -2.36
N THR A 233 -5.01 47.06 -1.24
CA THR A 233 -4.80 47.80 0.01
C THR A 233 -3.62 47.19 0.73
N PRO A 234 -2.47 47.88 0.86
CA PRO A 234 -1.36 47.36 1.63
C PRO A 234 -1.79 47.29 3.10
N THR A 235 -2.14 46.10 3.58
CA THR A 235 -2.32 45.84 5.00
C THR A 235 -0.94 45.94 5.63
N HIS A 236 -0.64 47.12 6.19
CA HIS A 236 0.54 47.38 7.00
C HIS A 236 0.46 46.60 8.34
N HIS A 237 0.51 45.28 8.29
CA HIS A 237 0.92 44.47 9.42
C HIS A 237 2.34 43.98 9.13
N LYS A 238 3.32 44.76 9.59
CA LYS A 238 4.69 44.27 9.77
C LYS A 238 4.65 43.19 10.85
N VAL A 239 4.37 41.96 10.47
CA VAL A 239 4.58 40.79 11.34
C VAL A 239 6.03 40.34 11.11
N PRO A 240 6.83 40.16 12.17
CA PRO A 240 8.19 39.66 12.04
C PRO A 240 8.14 38.14 11.83
N ALA A 241 7.93 37.69 10.58
CA ALA A 241 8.07 36.29 10.20
C ALA A 241 9.46 36.00 9.62
N PRO A 242 10.00 34.77 9.68
CA PRO A 242 11.40 34.48 9.37
C PRO A 242 11.78 34.52 7.88
N ILE A 243 10.90 34.96 6.98
CA ILE A 243 11.13 34.95 5.53
C ILE A 243 10.48 36.22 4.93
N ASP A 244 11.21 36.96 4.10
CA ASP A 244 10.79 38.11 3.27
C ASP A 244 9.68 37.72 2.25
N ILE A 245 8.57 37.13 2.69
CA ILE A 245 7.43 36.80 1.83
C ILE A 245 6.48 38.00 1.84
N ASP A 246 6.45 38.73 0.74
CA ASP A 246 5.56 39.86 0.53
C ASP A 246 4.08 39.42 0.64
N ALA A 247 3.33 40.07 1.54
CA ALA A 247 1.92 39.81 1.79
C ALA A 247 1.06 40.00 0.52
N SER A 248 1.57 40.71 -0.48
CA SER A 248 0.92 40.89 -1.79
C SER A 248 0.65 39.56 -2.52
N LEU A 249 1.43 38.51 -2.25
CA LEU A 249 1.24 37.20 -2.88
C LEU A 249 0.06 36.40 -2.32
N PHE A 250 -0.46 36.78 -1.16
CA PHE A 250 -1.62 36.13 -0.52
C PHE A 250 -2.94 36.87 -0.76
N HIS A 251 -2.92 37.89 -1.63
CA HIS A 251 -4.04 38.80 -1.86
C HIS A 251 -5.29 38.11 -2.43
N CYS A 252 -5.15 37.19 -3.39
CA CYS A 252 -6.30 36.57 -4.06
C CYS A 252 -6.13 35.08 -4.38
N SER A 253 -7.25 34.41 -4.58
CA SER A 253 -7.35 32.98 -4.87
C SER A 253 -6.77 32.60 -6.24
N ASN A 254 -6.94 33.44 -7.26
CA ASN A 254 -6.36 33.24 -8.60
C ASN A 254 -4.83 33.11 -8.55
N LEU A 255 -4.18 33.95 -7.73
CA LEU A 255 -2.73 33.94 -7.56
C LEU A 255 -2.27 32.67 -6.83
N GLN A 256 -2.98 32.27 -5.77
CA GLN A 256 -2.72 31.01 -5.08
C GLN A 256 -2.86 29.80 -6.01
N GLY A 257 -3.89 29.78 -6.87
CA GLY A 257 -4.08 28.75 -7.89
C GLY A 257 -2.93 28.67 -8.89
N ALA A 258 -2.45 29.81 -9.39
CA ALA A 258 -1.29 29.87 -10.29
C ALA A 258 0.02 29.41 -9.61
N ILE A 259 0.29 29.91 -8.39
CA ILE A 259 1.48 29.57 -7.62
C ILE A 259 1.55 28.07 -7.33
N LEU A 260 0.46 27.50 -6.81
CA LEU A 260 0.41 26.07 -6.47
C LEU A 260 0.43 25.21 -7.74
N GLY A 261 -0.21 25.62 -8.83
CA GLY A 261 -0.20 24.87 -10.08
C GLY A 261 1.20 24.76 -10.71
N ILE A 262 1.95 25.87 -10.78
CA ILE A 262 3.34 25.88 -11.26
C ILE A 262 4.25 25.15 -10.27
N GLY A 263 4.15 25.45 -8.97
CA GLY A 263 4.98 24.83 -7.93
C GLY A 263 4.84 23.31 -7.93
N LEU A 264 3.61 22.79 -7.96
CA LEU A 264 3.35 21.36 -7.98
C LEU A 264 3.77 20.69 -9.30
N ALA A 265 3.73 21.40 -10.42
CA ALA A 265 4.29 20.91 -11.69
C ALA A 265 5.83 20.81 -11.63
N MET A 266 6.50 21.77 -11.00
CA MET A 266 7.94 21.71 -10.75
C MET A 266 8.31 20.55 -9.81
N LEU A 267 7.52 20.33 -8.76
CA LEU A 267 7.70 19.24 -7.81
C LEU A 267 7.55 17.88 -8.49
N GLU A 268 6.47 17.68 -9.26
CA GLU A 268 6.23 16.45 -9.98
C GLU A 268 7.36 16.16 -10.99
N LYS A 269 7.83 17.18 -11.71
CA LYS A 269 8.95 17.04 -12.64
C LYS A 269 10.24 16.64 -11.92
N ALA A 270 10.59 17.32 -10.83
CA ALA A 270 11.77 16.98 -10.04
C ALA A 270 11.72 15.53 -9.53
N PHE A 271 10.56 15.08 -9.07
CA PHE A 271 10.35 13.71 -8.59
C PHE A 271 10.46 12.65 -9.71
N LEU A 272 9.92 12.94 -10.90
CA LEU A 272 9.99 12.02 -12.05
C LEU A 272 11.40 11.93 -12.63
N ASP A 273 12.12 13.05 -12.70
CA ASP A 273 13.52 13.08 -13.13
C ASP A 273 14.38 12.21 -12.18
N ASP A 274 14.11 12.25 -10.88
CA ASP A 274 14.76 11.38 -9.88
C ASP A 274 14.45 9.90 -10.09
N SER A 275 13.20 9.56 -10.44
CA SER A 275 12.74 8.18 -10.64
C SER A 275 13.29 7.53 -11.92
N GLN A 276 13.46 8.30 -12.99
CA GLN A 276 13.94 7.77 -14.28
C GLN A 276 15.44 7.45 -14.28
N GLU A 277 16.27 8.23 -13.57
CA GLU A 277 17.71 7.96 -13.47
C GLU A 277 18.02 6.63 -12.76
N PHE A 278 17.19 6.22 -11.80
CA PHE A 278 17.34 4.95 -11.08
C PHE A 278 17.10 3.72 -11.98
N SER A 279 16.24 3.86 -13.01
CA SER A 279 15.97 2.81 -14.00
C SER A 279 17.01 2.74 -15.13
N GLY A 280 17.81 3.79 -15.32
CA GLY A 280 18.78 3.95 -16.41
C GLY A 280 20.19 3.42 -16.15
N GLY A 281 20.50 2.95 -14.93
CA GLY A 281 21.84 2.54 -14.49
C GLY A 281 22.45 1.30 -15.18
N GLN A 282 21.74 0.64 -16.09
CA GLN A 282 22.29 -0.41 -16.95
C GLN A 282 22.18 -0.02 -18.44
N LYS A 283 22.96 0.97 -18.89
CA LYS A 283 23.56 1.05 -20.24
C LYS A 283 24.13 2.47 -20.50
N SER A 284 25.39 2.69 -20.12
CA SER A 284 26.21 3.74 -20.75
C SER A 284 27.71 3.38 -20.66
N GLY A 285 28.09 2.31 -21.35
CA GLY A 285 29.48 2.05 -21.70
C GLY A 285 29.91 2.99 -22.83
N ASP A 286 30.77 3.94 -22.47
CA ASP A 286 31.37 4.97 -23.31
C ASP A 286 32.03 4.38 -24.58
N LYS A 287 31.70 4.97 -25.73
CA LYS A 287 32.27 4.63 -27.04
C LYS A 287 33.60 5.38 -27.20
N SER A 288 34.69 4.77 -26.76
CA SER A 288 36.03 5.18 -27.21
C SER A 288 36.64 4.14 -28.14
N SER A 289 36.90 4.61 -29.35
CA SER A 289 37.51 3.92 -30.47
C SER A 289 38.86 3.27 -30.13
N ARG A 290 39.02 1.98 -30.43
CA ARG A 290 40.32 1.41 -30.86
C ARG A 290 40.13 0.16 -31.73
N LYS A 291 40.37 0.40 -33.02
CA LYS A 291 40.73 -0.48 -34.14
C LYS A 291 40.67 -2.01 -33.95
N ARG A 292 39.74 -2.62 -34.69
CA ARG A 292 39.80 -3.99 -35.22
C ARG A 292 41.14 -4.25 -35.93
N ARG A 293 41.83 -5.35 -35.57
CA ARG A 293 42.72 -6.08 -36.48
C ARG A 293 42.13 -7.47 -36.71
N LYS A 294 41.82 -7.72 -37.98
CA LYS A 294 41.34 -8.95 -38.62
C LYS A 294 42.37 -10.07 -38.45
N VAL A 295 41.96 -11.34 -38.37
CA VAL A 295 42.37 -12.43 -39.30
C VAL A 295 41.52 -13.70 -39.07
N GLU A 296 41.33 -14.39 -40.19
CA GLU A 296 40.47 -15.50 -40.56
C GLU A 296 40.76 -16.88 -39.91
N PHE A 297 39.74 -17.73 -40.05
CA PHE A 297 39.68 -19.18 -39.86
C PHE A 297 40.74 -19.97 -40.65
N SER A 298 41.18 -21.12 -40.11
CA SER A 298 41.47 -22.31 -40.93
C SER A 298 41.48 -23.63 -40.13
N HIS A 299 40.66 -24.57 -40.63
CA HIS A 299 40.80 -26.02 -40.78
C HIS A 299 41.21 -26.99 -39.64
N VAL A 300 40.36 -28.03 -39.56
CA VAL A 300 40.48 -29.35 -38.92
C VAL A 300 41.58 -30.21 -39.57
N PRO A 301 42.14 -31.23 -38.88
CA PRO A 301 41.89 -32.61 -39.33
C PRO A 301 41.60 -33.62 -38.21
N VAL A 302 41.00 -34.73 -38.65
CA VAL A 302 40.42 -35.87 -37.92
C VAL A 302 41.43 -37.00 -37.73
N SER A 303 41.34 -37.77 -36.61
CA SER A 303 41.55 -39.23 -36.46
C SER A 303 41.68 -39.58 -34.96
N ALA A 304 41.46 -40.78 -34.40
CA ALA A 304 40.62 -41.97 -34.61
C ALA A 304 40.96 -42.94 -33.43
N PHE A 305 39.94 -43.55 -32.80
CA PHE A 305 39.86 -44.78 -31.95
C PHE A 305 41.03 -45.29 -31.06
N HIS A 306 40.78 -45.58 -29.77
CA HIS A 306 40.65 -46.96 -29.18
C HIS A 306 40.42 -46.99 -27.65
N ASP A 307 39.78 -48.09 -27.21
CA ASP A 307 39.39 -48.53 -25.85
C ASP A 307 40.58 -48.98 -24.96
N ASP A 308 40.37 -49.00 -23.62
CA ASP A 308 40.47 -50.20 -22.74
C ASP A 308 40.75 -49.83 -21.25
N GLU A 309 39.80 -50.26 -20.40
CA GLU A 309 39.86 -51.02 -19.13
C GLU A 309 40.95 -50.84 -18.02
N ASP A 310 40.43 -50.76 -16.78
CA ASP A 310 40.81 -51.44 -15.51
C ASP A 310 41.88 -50.95 -14.47
N GLU A 311 41.37 -50.85 -13.23
CA GLU A 311 41.81 -51.35 -11.90
C GLU A 311 42.95 -50.74 -11.01
N GLU A 312 42.55 -50.57 -9.73
CA GLU A 312 43.21 -50.81 -8.41
C GLU A 312 44.18 -49.84 -7.67
N GLU A 313 43.69 -49.42 -6.49
CA GLU A 313 44.22 -49.41 -5.09
C GLU A 313 45.63 -48.89 -4.63
N ASP A 314 45.56 -47.92 -3.70
CA ASP A 314 46.21 -47.78 -2.38
C ASP A 314 47.67 -47.24 -2.11
N VAL A 315 47.73 -46.50 -0.98
CA VAL A 315 48.86 -46.19 -0.05
C VAL A 315 49.43 -44.74 -0.01
N TYR A 316 49.81 -44.32 1.21
CA TYR A 316 49.72 -43.00 1.88
C TYR A 316 51.11 -42.34 2.20
N TYR A 317 51.33 -41.07 1.75
CA TYR A 317 52.18 -39.92 2.22
C TYR A 317 53.70 -40.05 2.60
N PRO A 318 54.55 -38.97 2.68
CA PRO A 318 54.33 -37.50 2.50
C PRO A 318 55.37 -36.66 1.66
N LEU A 319 54.89 -35.56 1.02
CA LEU A 319 55.42 -34.18 0.76
C LEU A 319 56.93 -33.88 0.41
N PRO A 320 57.31 -32.72 -0.23
CA PRO A 320 56.54 -31.61 -0.83
C PRO A 320 57.06 -30.97 -2.16
N VAL A 321 56.22 -30.07 -2.72
CA VAL A 321 56.52 -28.85 -3.53
C VAL A 321 56.35 -28.86 -5.08
N GLN A 322 55.55 -27.87 -5.52
CA GLN A 322 55.45 -27.17 -6.82
C GLN A 322 54.43 -27.61 -7.89
N GLY A 323 53.20 -27.12 -7.70
CA GLY A 323 52.63 -26.10 -8.61
C GLY A 323 51.99 -26.54 -9.94
N LYS A 324 50.70 -26.91 -9.91
CA LYS A 324 49.80 -26.78 -11.08
C LYS A 324 48.45 -26.14 -10.68
N LYS A 325 48.00 -25.23 -11.54
CA LYS A 325 46.82 -24.36 -11.45
C LYS A 325 45.51 -25.18 -11.56
N PRO A 326 44.46 -24.90 -10.75
CA PRO A 326 43.14 -25.46 -10.96
C PRO A 326 42.29 -24.61 -11.92
N LYS A 327 41.40 -25.31 -12.62
CA LYS A 327 40.37 -24.80 -13.54
C LYS A 327 39.37 -23.92 -12.79
N LEU A 328 39.02 -22.79 -13.42
CA LEU A 328 38.01 -21.83 -13.04
C LEU A 328 36.62 -22.50 -12.92
N GLY A 329 36.16 -22.73 -11.70
CA GLY A 329 34.74 -22.78 -11.37
C GLY A 329 34.37 -21.45 -10.72
N THR A 330 33.27 -20.83 -11.13
CA THR A 330 32.79 -19.56 -10.58
C THR A 330 32.18 -19.78 -9.20
N GLY A 331 33.04 -19.94 -8.19
CA GLY A 331 32.68 -19.79 -6.79
C GLY A 331 33.01 -18.37 -6.33
N TYR A 332 32.00 -17.63 -5.88
CA TYR A 332 32.19 -16.34 -5.21
C TYR A 332 32.64 -16.63 -3.78
N ALA A 333 33.94 -16.84 -3.59
CA ALA A 333 34.56 -16.87 -2.27
C ALA A 333 34.61 -15.43 -1.75
N GLY A 334 33.82 -15.17 -0.71
CA GLY A 334 33.85 -13.92 0.02
C GLY A 334 35.17 -13.78 0.78
N ASP A 335 36.07 -12.96 0.25
CA ASP A 335 36.99 -12.16 1.06
C ASP A 335 37.55 -10.95 0.26
N ALA A 336 36.67 -10.29 -0.48
CA ALA A 336 36.92 -8.94 -0.96
C ALA A 336 35.97 -8.04 -0.17
N ARG A 337 36.50 -7.04 0.55
CA ARG A 337 35.69 -5.87 0.90
C ARG A 337 35.13 -5.36 -0.41
N GLU A 338 33.84 -5.57 -0.62
CA GLU A 338 33.12 -5.04 -1.77
C GLU A 338 33.45 -3.54 -1.84
N ASP A 339 33.74 -3.04 -3.03
CA ASP A 339 34.03 -1.64 -3.25
C ASP A 339 32.76 -0.81 -2.99
N MET A 340 32.57 -0.44 -1.72
CA MET A 340 31.42 0.31 -1.23
C MET A 340 31.40 1.76 -1.71
N SER A 341 32.42 2.21 -2.45
CA SER A 341 32.50 3.58 -2.97
C SER A 341 31.30 3.91 -3.86
N GLY A 342 30.92 3.00 -4.76
CA GLY A 342 29.78 3.19 -5.65
C GLY A 342 28.44 3.23 -4.90
N GLN A 343 28.28 2.42 -3.86
CA GLN A 343 27.07 2.45 -3.03
C GLN A 343 27.00 3.73 -2.18
N LEU A 344 28.12 4.19 -1.64
CA LEU A 344 28.20 5.44 -0.88
C LEU A 344 27.96 6.66 -1.77
N GLU A 345 28.48 6.65 -3.00
CA GLU A 345 28.24 7.70 -4.00
C GLU A 345 26.77 7.74 -4.42
N ALA A 346 26.15 6.58 -4.65
CA ALA A 346 24.72 6.48 -4.95
C ALA A 346 23.84 6.99 -3.78
N LEU A 347 24.15 6.61 -2.54
CA LEU A 347 23.43 7.10 -1.36
C LEU A 347 23.60 8.61 -1.16
N ASN A 348 24.80 9.15 -1.40
CA ASN A 348 25.03 10.59 -1.29
C ASN A 348 24.32 11.36 -2.41
N ALA A 349 24.30 10.83 -3.64
CA ALA A 349 23.53 11.39 -4.74
C ALA A 349 22.03 11.39 -4.43
N GLN A 350 21.51 10.32 -3.83
CA GLN A 350 20.13 10.23 -3.38
C GLN A 350 19.83 11.27 -2.30
N ARG A 351 20.70 11.43 -1.29
CA ARG A 351 20.52 12.43 -0.23
C ARG A 351 20.45 13.85 -0.78
N VAL A 352 21.33 14.21 -1.72
CA VAL A 352 21.32 15.54 -2.37
C VAL A 352 20.03 15.78 -3.15
N LYS A 353 19.43 14.74 -3.73
CA LYS A 353 18.14 14.82 -4.42
C LYS A 353 16.99 15.01 -3.43
N ASP A 354 16.96 14.21 -2.36
CA ASP A 354 15.96 14.33 -1.30
C ASP A 354 15.98 15.70 -0.62
N GLU A 355 17.17 16.29 -0.41
CA GLU A 355 17.31 17.67 0.11
C GLU A 355 16.69 18.72 -0.84
N LYS A 356 16.86 18.54 -2.16
CA LYS A 356 16.24 19.44 -3.17
C LYS A 356 14.72 19.31 -3.18
N LEU A 357 14.20 18.08 -3.15
CA LEU A 357 12.76 17.82 -3.08
C LEU A 357 12.15 18.36 -1.79
N ALA A 358 12.80 18.12 -0.65
CA ALA A 358 12.38 18.65 0.65
C ALA A 358 12.33 20.18 0.63
N THR A 359 13.39 20.83 0.12
CA THR A 359 13.44 22.30 -0.02
C THR A 359 12.30 22.83 -0.88
N LEU A 360 11.99 22.16 -1.99
CA LEU A 360 10.89 22.54 -2.87
C LEU A 360 9.52 22.35 -2.20
N LEU A 361 9.33 21.24 -1.47
CA LEU A 361 8.13 21.04 -0.64
C LEU A 361 8.00 22.14 0.41
N THR A 362 9.05 22.47 1.16
CA THR A 362 8.97 23.54 2.16
C THR A 362 8.56 24.88 1.53
N GLN A 363 9.12 25.21 0.36
CA GLN A 363 8.80 26.46 -0.35
C GLN A 363 7.38 26.50 -0.90
N ILE A 364 6.85 25.39 -1.42
CA ILE A 364 5.47 25.39 -1.93
C ILE A 364 4.47 25.35 -0.76
N ARG A 365 4.81 24.67 0.35
CA ARG A 365 3.99 24.57 1.57
C ARG A 365 3.64 25.95 2.12
N THR A 366 4.53 26.94 2.03
CA THR A 366 4.25 28.31 2.49
C THR A 366 3.06 28.95 1.78
N PHE A 367 2.66 28.48 0.60
CA PHE A 367 1.54 29.01 -0.18
C PHE A 367 0.28 28.12 -0.13
N LEU A 368 0.30 27.02 0.63
CA LEU A 368 -0.90 26.20 0.86
C LEU A 368 -1.94 26.95 1.70
N PRO A 369 -3.24 26.76 1.45
CA PRO A 369 -4.28 27.28 2.32
C PRO A 369 -4.06 26.86 3.78
N SER A 370 -3.86 27.84 4.67
CA SER A 370 -3.70 27.60 6.10
C SER A 370 -4.22 28.78 6.90
N VAL A 371 -5.26 28.53 7.70
CA VAL A 371 -5.84 29.53 8.61
C VAL A 371 -5.01 29.75 9.88
N ASN A 372 -4.08 28.84 10.17
CA ASN A 372 -3.27 28.82 11.40
C ASN A 372 -1.87 29.43 11.23
N ARG A 373 -1.72 30.38 10.30
CA ARG A 373 -0.44 31.07 10.06
C ARG A 373 -0.07 31.99 11.22
N GLU A 374 1.23 32.18 11.42
CA GLU A 374 1.75 33.19 12.36
C GLU A 374 1.35 34.59 11.88
N GLY A 375 0.41 35.24 12.58
CA GLY A 375 -0.19 36.51 12.17
C GLY A 375 -1.63 36.43 11.67
N GLY A 376 -2.24 35.23 11.64
CA GLY A 376 -3.61 34.98 11.19
C GLY A 376 -3.70 34.59 9.71
N GLY A 377 -4.86 34.06 9.30
CA GLY A 377 -5.11 33.68 7.91
C GLY A 377 -5.22 34.89 6.98
N HIS A 378 -4.77 34.73 5.73
CA HIS A 378 -4.92 35.72 4.66
C HIS A 378 -6.17 35.46 3.81
N ALA A 379 -6.54 36.41 2.94
CA ALA A 379 -7.72 36.30 2.08
C ALA A 379 -7.72 35.01 1.22
N SER A 380 -6.56 34.64 0.66
CA SER A 380 -6.39 33.40 -0.09
C SER A 380 -6.50 32.12 0.74
N ASP A 381 -6.36 32.18 2.07
CA ASP A 381 -6.54 31.02 2.95
C ASP A 381 -8.03 30.73 3.18
N TYR A 382 -8.89 31.76 3.27
CA TYR A 382 -10.34 31.56 3.46
C TYR A 382 -11.09 31.22 2.16
N LEU A 383 -10.59 31.72 1.02
CA LEU A 383 -11.20 31.52 -0.29
C LEU A 383 -10.26 30.73 -1.21
N VAL A 384 -10.16 29.43 -0.96
CA VAL A 384 -9.30 28.55 -1.74
C VAL A 384 -9.83 28.42 -3.17
N HIS A 385 -8.96 28.65 -4.15
CA HIS A 385 -9.35 28.49 -5.56
C HIS A 385 -9.50 26.99 -5.91
N PRO A 386 -10.58 26.55 -6.59
CA PRO A 386 -10.77 25.15 -6.97
C PRO A 386 -9.60 24.52 -7.77
N THR A 387 -8.93 25.31 -8.60
CA THR A 387 -7.69 24.92 -9.30
C THR A 387 -6.56 24.47 -8.35
N ALA A 388 -6.42 25.08 -7.16
CA ALA A 388 -5.44 24.65 -6.17
C ALA A 388 -5.74 23.23 -5.67
N LEU A 389 -7.02 22.96 -5.35
CA LEU A 389 -7.50 21.63 -4.93
C LEU A 389 -7.23 20.59 -6.03
N ALA A 390 -7.57 20.93 -7.28
CA ALA A 390 -7.35 20.05 -8.43
C ALA A 390 -5.87 19.70 -8.63
N HIS A 391 -4.96 20.67 -8.52
CA HIS A 391 -3.52 20.40 -8.66
C HIS A 391 -2.95 19.60 -7.49
N LEU A 392 -3.37 19.87 -6.25
CA LEU A 392 -2.96 19.07 -5.10
C LEU A 392 -3.39 17.62 -5.28
N ARG A 393 -4.63 17.38 -5.71
CA ARG A 393 -5.16 16.03 -5.92
C ARG A 393 -4.47 15.30 -7.08
N ARG A 394 -4.14 15.99 -8.17
CA ARG A 394 -3.58 15.36 -9.37
C ARG A 394 -2.06 15.20 -9.35
N ARG A 395 -1.35 16.12 -8.69
CA ARG A 395 0.12 16.14 -8.70
C ARG A 395 0.73 15.78 -7.36
N PHE A 396 0.30 16.43 -6.28
CA PHE A 396 0.87 16.16 -4.95
C PHE A 396 0.53 14.75 -4.47
N ASN A 397 -0.74 14.33 -4.57
CA ASN A 397 -1.14 12.98 -4.15
C ASN A 397 -0.41 11.89 -4.95
N PHE A 398 -0.09 12.12 -6.23
CA PHE A 398 0.74 11.21 -7.01
C PHE A 398 2.12 11.04 -6.36
N VAL A 399 2.84 12.13 -6.09
CA VAL A 399 4.16 12.11 -5.45
C VAL A 399 4.10 11.48 -4.05
N SER A 400 3.14 11.92 -3.23
CA SER A 400 2.93 11.39 -1.87
C SER A 400 2.63 9.89 -1.88
N SER A 401 1.80 9.41 -2.80
CA SER A 401 1.44 7.99 -2.88
C SER A 401 2.64 7.11 -3.26
N GLN A 402 3.53 7.59 -4.12
CA GLN A 402 4.73 6.86 -4.53
C GLN A 402 5.75 6.77 -3.39
N LEU A 403 5.95 7.85 -2.63
CA LEU A 403 6.81 7.86 -1.46
C LEU A 403 6.29 6.92 -0.36
N LEU A 404 5.00 7.02 0.00
CA LEU A 404 4.43 6.24 1.10
C LEU A 404 4.28 4.73 0.80
N ARG A 405 4.35 4.31 -0.47
CA ARG A 405 4.21 2.88 -0.85
C ARG A 405 5.50 2.13 -1.05
N ASN A 406 6.49 2.80 -1.63
CA ASN A 406 7.63 2.10 -2.22
C ASN A 406 8.79 1.92 -1.25
N ASP A 407 8.93 2.81 -0.26
CA ASP A 407 10.04 2.79 0.67
C ASP A 407 9.76 1.89 1.87
N SER A 408 10.81 1.22 2.36
CA SER A 408 10.75 0.57 3.68
C SER A 408 10.90 1.60 4.79
N LEU A 409 10.43 1.30 6.00
CA LEU A 409 10.59 2.18 7.17
C LEU A 409 12.05 2.61 7.42
N THR A 410 13.02 1.78 7.05
CA THR A 410 14.45 2.12 7.15
C THR A 410 14.90 3.09 6.09
N ASP A 411 14.47 2.89 4.84
CA ASP A 411 14.77 3.82 3.75
C ASP A 411 14.15 5.18 4.07
N MET A 412 12.92 5.19 4.62
CA MET A 412 12.28 6.41 5.11
C MET A 412 13.08 7.10 6.22
N SER A 413 13.65 6.33 7.16
CA SER A 413 14.47 6.87 8.24
C SER A 413 15.81 7.44 7.76
N ASP A 414 16.41 6.85 6.72
CA ASP A 414 17.62 7.37 6.09
C ASP A 414 17.33 8.63 5.25
N ARG A 415 16.12 8.68 4.67
CA ARG A 415 15.58 9.82 3.91
C ARG A 415 14.74 10.77 4.78
N SER A 416 15.01 10.83 6.09
CA SER A 416 14.13 11.49 7.06
C SER A 416 13.82 12.95 6.75
N VAL A 417 14.76 13.68 6.12
CA VAL A 417 14.58 15.08 5.72
C VAL A 417 13.37 15.26 4.80
N LEU A 418 13.23 14.39 3.80
CA LEU A 418 12.11 14.43 2.86
C LEU A 418 10.79 14.02 3.53
N TYR A 419 10.82 12.96 4.32
CA TYR A 419 9.62 12.44 4.98
C TYR A 419 9.10 13.36 6.09
N PHE A 420 9.96 14.06 6.82
CA PHE A 420 9.52 15.05 7.80
C PHE A 420 8.79 16.21 7.14
N GLU A 421 9.28 16.71 5.99
CA GLU A 421 8.56 17.73 5.22
C GLU A 421 7.25 17.18 4.62
N LEU A 422 7.23 15.91 4.20
CA LEU A 422 6.00 15.26 3.74
C LEU A 422 4.96 15.16 4.89
N PHE A 423 5.37 14.81 6.10
CA PHE A 423 4.50 14.74 7.27
C PHE A 423 3.94 16.10 7.66
N GLU A 424 4.78 17.13 7.67
CA GLU A 424 4.37 18.53 7.86
C GLU A 424 3.34 18.97 6.80
N TRP A 425 3.53 18.53 5.56
CA TRP A 425 2.59 18.81 4.47
C TRP A 425 1.24 18.13 4.70
N LEU A 426 1.22 16.86 5.09
CA LEU A 426 -0.01 16.11 5.40
C LEU A 426 -0.75 16.72 6.60
N GLU A 427 -0.02 17.15 7.63
CA GLU A 427 -0.58 17.91 8.77
C GLU A 427 -1.22 19.21 8.29
N THR A 428 -0.55 19.97 7.42
CA THR A 428 -1.07 21.23 6.86
C THR A 428 -2.37 21.00 6.08
N ILE A 429 -2.43 20.00 5.18
CA ILE A 429 -3.64 19.64 4.43
C ILE A 429 -4.78 19.23 5.37
N SER A 430 -4.49 18.44 6.40
CA SER A 430 -5.51 17.97 7.35
C SER A 430 -6.13 19.07 8.21
N SER A 431 -5.43 20.19 8.39
CA SER A 431 -5.86 21.31 9.22
C SER A 431 -6.83 22.27 8.53
N HIS A 432 -7.04 22.14 7.22
CA HIS A 432 -7.84 23.07 6.44
C HIS A 432 -9.12 22.43 5.92
N GLU A 433 -10.28 23.07 6.12
CA GLU A 433 -11.60 22.51 5.81
C GLU A 433 -11.76 22.06 4.35
N ALA A 434 -11.33 22.88 3.39
CA ALA A 434 -11.40 22.56 1.95
C ALA A 434 -10.44 21.44 1.51
N LEU A 435 -9.38 21.16 2.29
CA LEU A 435 -8.32 20.21 1.94
C LEU A 435 -8.44 18.88 2.69
N ALA A 436 -9.02 18.90 3.89
CA ALA A 436 -9.12 17.76 4.80
C ALA A 436 -9.76 16.52 4.13
N SER A 437 -10.76 16.71 3.27
CA SER A 437 -11.43 15.62 2.53
C SER A 437 -10.46 14.83 1.64
N MET A 438 -9.40 15.47 1.13
CA MET A 438 -8.38 14.81 0.29
C MET A 438 -7.57 13.75 1.03
N MET A 439 -7.50 13.82 2.37
CA MET A 439 -6.79 12.81 3.18
C MET A 439 -7.46 11.45 3.12
N ALA A 440 -8.78 11.42 2.94
CA ALA A 440 -9.59 10.21 2.91
C ALA A 440 -9.88 9.73 1.47
N MET A 441 -9.83 10.61 0.47
CA MET A 441 -10.20 10.29 -0.90
C MET A 441 -9.23 9.31 -1.58
N PRO A 442 -9.73 8.35 -2.38
CA PRO A 442 -8.89 7.53 -3.24
C PRO A 442 -8.10 8.38 -4.25
N ILE A 443 -6.87 7.97 -4.54
CA ILE A 443 -5.99 8.63 -5.50
C ILE A 443 -6.08 7.90 -6.84
N MET A 444 -6.17 8.64 -7.94
CA MET A 444 -6.08 8.07 -9.28
C MET A 444 -4.62 7.99 -9.72
N VAL A 445 -4.09 6.77 -9.84
CA VAL A 445 -2.68 6.53 -10.18
C VAL A 445 -2.58 5.96 -11.59
N VAL A 446 -1.54 6.35 -12.33
CA VAL A 446 -1.28 5.86 -13.69
C VAL A 446 -0.84 4.39 -13.64
N THR A 447 -1.64 3.49 -14.22
CA THR A 447 -1.31 2.05 -14.33
C THR A 447 -0.66 1.74 -15.68
N SER A 448 -1.12 2.34 -16.77
CA SER A 448 -0.49 2.14 -18.09
C SER A 448 -0.69 3.34 -19.01
N ALA A 449 0.26 3.56 -19.92
CA ALA A 449 0.19 4.57 -20.97
C ALA A 449 0.36 3.91 -22.34
N LYS A 450 -0.65 4.03 -23.21
CA LYS A 450 -0.61 3.58 -24.60
C LYS A 450 -0.37 4.79 -25.50
N ALA A 451 0.74 4.79 -26.24
CA ALA A 451 0.98 5.80 -27.25
C ALA A 451 0.11 5.51 -28.48
N VAL A 452 -0.75 6.46 -28.89
CA VAL A 452 -1.49 6.35 -30.14
C VAL A 452 -0.58 6.86 -31.27
N ALA A 453 -0.30 6.02 -32.27
CA ALA A 453 0.42 6.44 -33.46
C ALA A 453 -0.44 7.49 -34.21
N GLY A 454 0.04 8.74 -34.29
CA GLY A 454 -0.70 9.86 -34.86
C GLY A 454 -1.19 9.57 -36.29
N LYS A 455 -2.50 9.75 -36.53
CA LYS A 455 -3.08 9.72 -37.88
C LYS A 455 -2.78 11.05 -38.60
N LYS A 456 -1.99 10.93 -39.68
CA LYS A 456 -1.70 11.87 -40.78
C LYS A 456 -1.03 13.23 -40.45
N PRO A 457 -0.11 13.69 -41.31
CA PRO A 457 0.50 15.01 -41.17
C PRO A 457 -0.52 16.11 -41.53
N SER A 458 -0.72 17.07 -40.61
CA SER A 458 -1.36 18.35 -40.90
C SER A 458 -0.47 19.21 -41.81
N PRO A 459 -1.04 20.14 -42.61
CA PRO A 459 -0.27 20.95 -43.55
C PRO A 459 0.68 21.90 -42.81
N LYS A 460 1.82 22.18 -43.44
CA LYS A 460 2.98 22.93 -42.88
C LYS A 460 2.55 24.16 -42.07
N GLY A 461 2.72 24.10 -40.75
CA GLY A 461 2.58 25.25 -39.86
C GLY A 461 2.00 24.96 -38.47
N SER A 462 1.30 23.84 -38.24
CA SER A 462 0.81 23.49 -36.89
C SER A 462 1.79 22.58 -36.15
N SER A 463 1.94 22.81 -34.85
CA SER A 463 2.71 21.95 -33.94
C SER A 463 2.24 20.48 -34.03
N ARG A 464 3.17 19.54 -33.86
CA ARG A 464 2.85 18.10 -33.86
C ARG A 464 2.22 17.73 -32.52
N ILE A 465 0.90 17.83 -32.44
CA ILE A 465 0.14 17.34 -31.29
C ILE A 465 0.28 15.81 -31.22
N ARG A 466 0.80 15.28 -30.11
CA ARG A 466 0.86 13.83 -29.84
C ARG A 466 -0.15 13.49 -28.75
N GLU A 467 -1.03 12.54 -29.03
CA GLU A 467 -2.02 12.06 -28.06
C GLU A 467 -1.51 10.77 -27.39
N ARG A 468 -1.61 10.70 -26.06
CA ARG A 468 -1.34 9.48 -25.29
C ARG A 468 -2.58 9.11 -24.50
N THR A 469 -3.02 7.86 -24.59
CA THR A 469 -4.11 7.34 -23.75
C THR A 469 -3.50 6.77 -22.49
N ILE A 470 -3.86 7.32 -21.34
CA ILE A 470 -3.40 6.90 -20.02
C ILE A 470 -4.57 6.26 -19.27
N ILE A 471 -4.31 5.09 -18.69
CA ILE A 471 -5.27 4.38 -17.84
C ILE A 471 -4.92 4.69 -16.38
N TYR A 472 -5.85 5.34 -15.69
CA TYR A 472 -5.81 5.64 -14.27
C TYR A 472 -6.64 4.62 -13.49
N GLU A 473 -6.13 4.12 -12.38
CA GLU A 473 -6.87 3.23 -11.47
C GLU A 473 -6.91 3.82 -10.05
N GLY A 474 -8.02 3.56 -9.35
CA GLY A 474 -8.24 3.98 -7.97
C GLY A 474 -7.23 3.33 -7.01
N SER A 475 -6.80 4.11 -6.02
CA SER A 475 -5.77 3.70 -5.09
C SER A 475 -5.99 4.27 -3.70
N SER A 476 -5.41 3.63 -2.68
CA SER A 476 -5.48 4.06 -1.28
C SER A 476 -5.12 5.54 -1.11
N GLY A 477 -5.92 6.26 -0.33
CA GLY A 477 -5.74 7.67 -0.01
C GLY A 477 -4.53 7.96 0.88
N PRO A 478 -4.11 9.23 1.03
CA PRO A 478 -2.92 9.58 1.81
C PRO A 478 -2.96 9.08 3.26
N ARG A 479 -4.10 9.21 3.96
CA ARG A 479 -4.24 8.74 5.35
C ARG A 479 -4.18 7.21 5.47
N GLU A 480 -4.70 6.50 4.46
CA GLU A 480 -4.67 5.03 4.41
C GLU A 480 -3.26 4.51 4.19
N LEU A 481 -2.51 5.13 3.27
CA LEU A 481 -1.10 4.82 3.05
C LEU A 481 -0.24 5.15 4.28
N LEU A 482 -0.52 6.26 4.94
CA LEU A 482 0.15 6.60 6.20
C LEU A 482 -0.14 5.57 7.29
N GLU A 483 -1.36 5.03 7.40
CA GLU A 483 -1.69 4.03 8.40
C GLU A 483 -0.85 2.76 8.26
N ALA A 484 -0.58 2.30 7.03
CA ALA A 484 0.30 1.16 6.81
C ALA A 484 1.70 1.41 7.38
N ILE A 485 2.21 2.64 7.29
CA ILE A 485 3.51 3.03 7.86
C ILE A 485 3.41 3.17 9.38
N VAL A 486 2.30 3.68 9.92
CA VAL A 486 2.05 3.75 11.38
C VAL A 486 2.09 2.35 11.99
N ILE A 487 1.44 1.38 11.34
CA ILE A 487 1.46 -0.04 11.69
C ILE A 487 2.91 -0.56 11.75
N GLN A 488 3.70 -0.30 10.71
CA GLN A 488 5.10 -0.71 10.66
C GLN A 488 5.95 -0.02 11.75
N ALA A 489 5.72 1.27 11.98
CA ALA A 489 6.41 2.05 13.00
C ALA A 489 6.09 1.56 14.42
N GLN A 490 4.82 1.23 14.69
CA GLN A 490 4.40 0.65 15.96
C GLN A 490 5.06 -0.72 16.20
N ALA A 491 5.12 -1.56 15.17
CA ALA A 491 5.80 -2.84 15.25
C ALA A 491 7.31 -2.70 15.47
N ALA A 492 7.94 -1.73 14.79
CA ALA A 492 9.34 -1.42 14.99
C ALA A 492 9.62 -0.90 16.41
N LEU A 493 8.76 -0.04 16.95
CA LEU A 493 8.86 0.45 18.34
C LEU A 493 8.75 -0.69 19.35
N LYS A 494 7.75 -1.58 19.20
CA LYS A 494 7.68 -2.79 20.04
C LYS A 494 8.93 -3.66 19.92
N GLY A 495 9.49 -3.78 18.71
CA GLY A 495 10.75 -4.48 18.46
C GLY A 495 11.96 -3.88 19.17
N LEU A 496 11.96 -2.56 19.38
CA LEU A 496 13.00 -1.83 20.11
C LEU A 496 12.74 -1.75 21.62
N GLU A 497 11.47 -1.77 22.06
CA GLU A 497 11.03 -1.64 23.46
C GLU A 497 11.00 -2.97 24.21
N GLY A 498 10.60 -4.09 23.58
CA GLY A 498 10.50 -5.43 24.19
C GLY A 498 11.82 -6.07 24.66
N MET A 499 12.89 -5.28 24.71
CA MET A 499 14.21 -5.65 25.24
C MET A 499 14.70 -4.71 26.34
N LYS A 500 13.94 -3.65 26.68
CA LYS A 500 14.16 -2.88 27.91
C LYS A 500 13.50 -3.59 29.07
N ALA A 501 14.22 -3.75 30.17
CA ALA A 501 13.62 -4.19 31.43
C ALA A 501 12.48 -3.22 31.81
N PRO A 502 11.40 -3.70 32.45
CA PRO A 502 10.41 -2.81 33.04
C PRO A 502 11.15 -1.87 33.99
N GLU A 503 10.94 -0.56 33.84
CA GLU A 503 11.45 0.43 34.77
C GLU A 503 10.93 0.06 36.16
N THR A 504 11.82 -0.43 37.02
CA THR A 504 11.49 -0.61 38.43
C THR A 504 11.18 0.77 38.99
N GLU A 505 9.95 0.98 39.46
CA GLU A 505 9.59 2.17 40.22
C GLU A 505 10.66 2.40 41.29
N ASP A 506 11.25 3.61 41.30
CA ASP A 506 12.22 4.04 42.30
C ASP A 506 11.56 3.98 43.68
N THR A 507 11.68 2.83 44.34
CA THR A 507 11.41 2.73 45.77
C THR A 507 12.56 3.43 46.46
N GLU A 508 12.27 4.61 47.01
CA GLU A 508 13.22 5.40 47.80
C GLU A 508 13.82 4.54 48.92
N MET A 509 15.04 4.01 48.69
CA MET A 509 15.79 3.34 49.75
C MET A 509 16.13 4.35 50.85
N SER A 510 15.76 4.01 52.08
CA SER A 510 16.07 4.79 53.28
C SER A 510 17.58 5.03 53.43
N GLU A 511 17.96 6.17 54.02
CA GLU A 511 19.35 6.59 54.18
C GLU A 511 20.26 5.58 54.91
N GLU A 512 19.68 4.64 55.64
CA GLU A 512 20.42 3.62 56.40
C GLU A 512 20.95 2.49 55.50
N GLN A 513 20.23 2.13 54.42
CA GLN A 513 20.67 1.14 53.43
C GLN A 513 21.78 1.68 52.52
N LYS A 514 21.84 3.00 52.31
CA LYS A 514 22.90 3.67 51.54
C LYS A 514 24.26 3.74 52.27
N ARG A 515 24.29 3.57 53.60
CA ARG A 515 25.54 3.62 54.37
C ARG A 515 26.28 2.29 54.48
N MET A 516 25.62 1.15 54.23
CA MET A 516 26.26 -0.17 54.34
C MET A 516 26.98 -0.64 53.08
N THR A 517 26.78 0.01 51.93
CA THR A 517 27.36 -0.42 50.64
C THR A 517 28.60 0.39 50.22
N ALA A 518 29.09 1.31 51.07
CA ALA A 518 30.13 2.26 50.70
C ALA A 518 31.58 1.73 50.80
N ASP A 519 31.80 0.46 51.18
CA ASP A 519 33.14 -0.06 51.49
C ASP A 519 33.72 -1.11 50.50
N ASP A 520 33.17 -1.25 49.29
CA ASP A 520 33.81 -2.06 48.24
C ASP A 520 34.16 -1.21 47.00
N LYS A 521 35.35 -0.59 47.06
CA LYS A 521 36.00 0.05 45.91
C LYS A 521 36.59 -1.01 44.98
N GLY A 522 35.98 -1.25 43.82
CA GLY A 522 36.66 -2.04 42.80
C GLY A 522 35.90 -2.52 41.57
N LYS A 523 35.22 -1.63 40.84
CA LYS A 523 35.06 -1.62 39.37
C LYS A 523 33.91 -0.66 39.05
N ALA A 524 34.16 0.34 38.22
CA ALA A 524 33.09 1.12 37.62
C ALA A 524 32.17 0.13 36.90
N LYS A 525 30.96 -0.04 37.45
CA LYS A 525 29.83 -0.60 36.74
C LYS A 525 29.50 0.45 35.68
N ASP A 526 29.66 0.07 34.42
CA ASP A 526 29.29 0.88 33.26
C ASP A 526 27.76 1.03 33.30
N ASP A 527 27.29 2.12 33.91
CA ASP A 527 25.89 2.48 33.99
C ASP A 527 25.42 2.98 32.61
N GLY A 528 24.38 2.33 32.06
CA GLY A 528 23.52 2.90 31.04
C GLY A 528 23.81 2.47 29.60
N ALA A 529 22.92 1.63 29.07
CA ALA A 529 22.87 1.21 27.67
C ALA A 529 23.01 2.38 26.69
N VAL A 530 24.15 2.44 25.99
CA VAL A 530 24.33 3.33 24.84
C VAL A 530 23.50 2.74 23.68
N VAL A 531 22.25 3.19 23.55
CA VAL A 531 21.42 2.93 22.37
C VAL A 531 22.21 3.41 21.14
N SER A 532 22.47 2.49 20.21
CA SER A 532 23.17 2.79 18.94
C SER A 532 22.55 4.03 18.27
N GLU A 533 23.37 4.90 17.67
CA GLU A 533 22.89 6.13 17.00
C GLU A 533 21.80 5.83 15.97
N GLU A 534 21.91 4.70 15.27
CA GLU A 534 20.92 4.19 14.30
C GLU A 534 19.59 3.83 14.96
N ASN A 535 19.61 3.14 16.10
CA ASN A 535 18.40 2.78 16.84
C ASN A 535 17.69 4.04 17.33
N ARG A 536 18.44 5.03 17.81
CA ARG A 536 17.88 6.31 18.24
C ARG A 536 17.26 7.07 17.06
N LYS A 537 17.92 7.11 15.91
CA LYS A 537 17.38 7.72 14.68
C LYS A 537 16.06 7.06 14.26
N LEU A 538 16.03 5.73 14.19
CA LEU A 538 14.81 5.00 13.83
C LEU A 538 13.71 5.22 14.87
N LEU A 539 14.03 5.20 16.17
CA LEU A 539 13.07 5.43 17.23
C LEU A 539 12.46 6.84 17.15
N THR A 540 13.28 7.88 16.98
CA THR A 540 12.79 9.26 16.78
C THR A 540 11.93 9.36 15.52
N PHE A 541 12.30 8.67 14.45
CA PHE A 541 11.53 8.63 13.21
C PHE A 541 10.15 7.96 13.39
N CYS A 542 10.11 6.79 14.04
CA CYS A 542 8.86 6.09 14.35
C CYS A 542 7.94 6.90 15.27
N GLN A 543 8.50 7.54 16.30
CA GLN A 543 7.74 8.43 17.20
C GLN A 543 7.16 9.62 16.43
N ARG A 544 7.92 10.20 15.49
CA ARG A 544 7.42 11.28 14.63
C ARG A 544 6.25 10.82 13.78
N ILE A 545 6.32 9.65 13.13
CA ILE A 545 5.20 9.07 12.37
C ILE A 545 3.93 8.97 13.23
N MET A 546 4.06 8.40 14.44
CA MET A 546 2.91 8.24 15.35
C MET A 546 2.31 9.60 15.76
N ASN A 547 3.16 10.58 16.06
CA ASN A 547 2.71 11.91 16.45
C ASN A 547 2.01 12.63 15.30
N THR A 548 2.53 12.50 14.07
CA THR A 548 1.91 13.05 12.86
C THR A 548 0.53 12.43 12.61
N ALA A 549 0.38 11.10 12.70
CA ALA A 549 -0.93 10.46 12.53
C ALA A 549 -1.96 10.95 13.55
N LYS A 550 -1.55 11.09 14.83
CA LYS A 550 -2.41 11.64 15.88
C LYS A 550 -2.75 13.12 15.65
N ALA A 551 -1.80 13.92 15.17
CA ALA A 551 -2.02 15.32 14.85
C ALA A 551 -3.04 15.48 13.72
N ILE A 552 -2.88 14.70 12.65
CA ILE A 552 -3.82 14.65 11.52
C ILE A 552 -5.21 14.25 12.01
N ASP A 553 -5.34 13.16 12.79
CA ASP A 553 -6.64 12.70 13.26
C ASP A 553 -7.33 13.77 14.14
N ARG A 554 -6.57 14.47 15.00
CA ARG A 554 -7.09 15.62 15.77
C ARG A 554 -7.59 16.74 14.85
N SER A 555 -6.79 17.14 13.85
CA SER A 555 -7.16 18.19 12.90
C SER A 555 -8.35 17.81 12.03
N LEU A 556 -8.51 16.53 11.67
CA LEU A 556 -9.68 16.04 10.95
C LEU A 556 -10.95 16.05 11.82
N VAL A 557 -10.84 15.76 13.13
CA VAL A 557 -11.97 15.89 14.06
C VAL A 557 -12.38 17.36 14.19
N GLU A 558 -11.41 18.28 14.30
CA GLU A 558 -11.66 19.71 14.41
C GLU A 558 -12.29 20.30 13.13
N THR A 559 -11.88 19.84 11.94
CA THR A 559 -12.35 20.42 10.66
C THR A 559 -13.58 19.74 10.06
N LYS A 560 -13.71 18.41 10.19
CA LYS A 560 -14.79 17.62 9.56
C LYS A 560 -15.70 16.92 10.58
N GLY A 561 -15.36 16.94 11.86
CA GLY A 561 -16.13 16.30 12.92
C GLY A 561 -15.81 14.82 13.11
N LYS A 562 -16.20 14.30 14.28
CA LYS A 562 -15.88 12.93 14.71
C LYS A 562 -16.46 11.85 13.80
N ALA A 563 -17.68 12.02 13.30
CA ALA A 563 -18.34 11.04 12.43
C ALA A 563 -17.61 10.83 11.09
N PHE A 564 -16.88 11.84 10.59
CA PHE A 564 -16.02 11.69 9.42
C PHE A 564 -14.82 10.80 9.74
N VAL A 565 -14.13 11.06 10.85
CA VAL A 565 -12.94 10.31 11.29
C VAL A 565 -13.29 8.86 11.64
N ASP A 566 -14.43 8.61 12.29
CA ASP A 566 -14.87 7.25 12.62
C ASP A 566 -15.10 6.42 11.33
N ARG A 567 -15.71 7.02 10.29
CA ARG A 567 -15.86 6.37 8.98
C ARG A 567 -14.52 6.13 8.28
N LEU A 568 -13.60 7.09 8.38
CA LEU A 568 -12.25 6.94 7.84
C LEU A 568 -11.51 5.80 8.54
N HIS A 569 -11.48 5.77 9.87
CA HIS A 569 -10.85 4.71 10.67
C HIS A 569 -11.48 3.34 10.44
N ALA A 570 -12.77 3.26 10.10
CA ALA A 570 -13.41 2.00 9.70
C ALA A 570 -12.86 1.44 8.37
N SER A 571 -12.35 2.31 7.49
CA SER A 571 -11.75 1.94 6.20
C SER A 571 -10.23 1.68 6.27
N LEU A 572 -9.58 2.08 7.36
CA LEU A 572 -8.13 1.94 7.55
C LEU A 572 -7.72 0.48 7.82
N PRO A 573 -6.51 0.06 7.39
CA PRO A 573 -5.91 -1.19 7.82
C PRO A 573 -5.75 -1.18 9.35
N LYS A 574 -6.08 -2.29 10.02
CA LYS A 574 -5.89 -2.45 11.48
C LYS A 574 -5.06 -3.69 11.76
N ILE A 575 -4.05 -3.57 12.63
CA ILE A 575 -3.45 -4.75 13.28
C ILE A 575 -4.29 -5.07 14.53
N PRO A 576 -4.74 -6.31 14.72
CA PRO A 576 -5.31 -6.73 16.00
C PRO A 576 -4.25 -6.61 17.11
N ALA A 577 -4.50 -5.74 18.09
CA ALA A 577 -3.71 -5.69 19.32
C ALA A 577 -4.43 -6.48 20.44
N SER A 578 -3.64 -7.18 21.25
CA SER A 578 -4.06 -8.03 22.36
C SER A 578 -5.12 -7.43 23.31
N SER A 579 -6.03 -8.32 23.71
CA SER A 579 -6.84 -8.39 24.94
C SER A 579 -7.97 -7.38 25.21
N THR A 580 -7.93 -6.12 24.76
CA THR A 580 -9.01 -5.14 25.11
C THR A 580 -10.09 -4.97 24.04
N ALA A 581 -9.91 -5.58 22.87
CA ALA A 581 -10.97 -5.75 21.90
C ALA A 581 -10.92 -7.18 21.36
N ARG A 582 -11.42 -8.13 22.15
CA ARG A 582 -12.26 -9.19 21.57
C ARG A 582 -13.50 -8.50 20.99
N GLU A 583 -13.33 -7.66 19.96
CA GLU A 583 -14.38 -7.49 18.98
C GLU A 583 -14.65 -8.92 18.55
N GLU A 584 -15.79 -9.47 18.98
CA GLU A 584 -16.36 -10.68 18.41
C GLU A 584 -16.12 -10.54 16.91
N THR A 585 -15.18 -11.32 16.37
CA THR A 585 -14.90 -11.25 14.94
C THR A 585 -16.21 -11.65 14.31
N ALA A 586 -16.97 -10.64 13.83
CA ALA A 586 -18.32 -10.84 13.32
C ALA A 586 -18.24 -12.06 12.41
N PRO A 587 -19.05 -13.11 12.65
CA PRO A 587 -18.91 -14.37 11.97
C PRO A 587 -18.89 -14.08 10.48
N VAL A 588 -17.72 -14.26 9.87
CA VAL A 588 -17.55 -14.00 8.44
C VAL A 588 -18.44 -15.01 7.75
N ASP A 589 -19.50 -14.52 7.11
CA ASP A 589 -20.51 -15.38 6.50
C ASP A 589 -19.86 -16.20 5.38
N VAL A 590 -20.22 -17.48 5.32
CA VAL A 590 -19.75 -18.37 4.26
C VAL A 590 -20.63 -18.06 3.06
N GLY A 591 -20.20 -17.10 2.23
CA GLY A 591 -20.95 -16.70 1.04
C GLY A 591 -21.40 -17.89 0.19
N GLU A 592 -22.55 -17.76 -0.48
CA GLU A 592 -23.20 -18.89 -1.17
C GLU A 592 -22.31 -19.49 -2.27
N THR A 593 -21.43 -18.70 -2.89
CA THR A 593 -20.50 -19.11 -3.95
C THR A 593 -19.07 -19.33 -3.44
N GLU A 594 -18.26 -20.10 -4.20
CA GLU A 594 -16.84 -20.33 -3.88
C GLU A 594 -16.01 -19.04 -4.00
N GLU A 595 -16.32 -18.19 -4.98
CA GLU A 595 -15.68 -16.88 -5.17
C GLU A 595 -15.91 -15.96 -3.96
N SER A 596 -17.13 -15.90 -3.44
CA SER A 596 -17.45 -15.12 -2.24
C SER A 596 -16.76 -15.68 -1.00
N ALA A 597 -16.68 -17.02 -0.86
CA ALA A 597 -15.94 -17.65 0.22
C ALA A 597 -14.42 -17.36 0.14
N MET A 598 -13.87 -17.32 -1.07
CA MET A 598 -12.47 -16.97 -1.31
C MET A 598 -12.18 -15.52 -0.92
N GLU A 599 -13.01 -14.58 -1.35
CA GLU A 599 -12.89 -13.16 -0.97
C GLU A 599 -13.01 -12.97 0.55
N ALA A 600 -14.01 -13.62 1.16
CA ALA A 600 -14.21 -13.60 2.60
C ALA A 600 -13.01 -14.14 3.37
N TYR A 601 -12.42 -15.25 2.90
CA TYR A 601 -11.20 -15.82 3.47
C TYR A 601 -10.00 -14.87 3.33
N LEU A 602 -9.80 -14.27 2.15
CA LEU A 602 -8.69 -13.33 1.93
C LEU A 602 -8.81 -12.10 2.83
N LYS A 603 -10.02 -11.54 2.96
CA LYS A 603 -10.30 -10.39 3.84
C LYS A 603 -10.04 -10.75 5.31
N TRP A 604 -10.53 -11.89 5.77
CA TRP A 604 -10.32 -12.37 7.14
C TRP A 604 -8.84 -12.66 7.41
N ALA A 605 -8.21 -13.49 6.57
CA ALA A 605 -6.84 -13.93 6.77
C ALA A 605 -5.85 -12.75 6.69
N SER A 606 -6.10 -11.77 5.82
CA SER A 606 -5.28 -10.55 5.75
C SER A 606 -5.31 -9.75 7.05
N ARG A 607 -6.44 -9.78 7.77
CA ARG A 607 -6.62 -9.08 9.03
C ARG A 607 -5.96 -9.80 10.21
N VAL A 608 -5.96 -11.13 10.23
CA VAL A 608 -5.45 -11.93 11.36
C VAL A 608 -4.06 -12.55 11.13
N ARG A 609 -3.43 -12.28 9.97
CA ARG A 609 -2.11 -12.82 9.59
C ARG A 609 -0.99 -12.48 10.57
N PHE A 610 -1.11 -11.36 11.30
CA PHE A 610 -0.11 -10.92 12.26
C PHE A 610 -0.81 -10.36 13.49
N GLU A 611 -0.39 -10.77 14.69
CA GLU A 611 -0.94 -10.29 15.95
C GLU A 611 0.13 -10.38 17.05
N TYR A 612 0.13 -9.39 17.93
CA TYR A 612 0.85 -9.43 19.20
C TYR A 612 -0.07 -10.04 20.26
N CYS A 613 0.39 -11.06 20.98
CA CYS A 613 -0.39 -11.69 22.04
C CYS A 613 0.51 -12.15 23.21
N ASP A 614 -0.09 -12.29 24.39
CA ASP A 614 0.60 -12.85 25.55
C ASP A 614 0.82 -14.35 25.34
N LEU A 615 2.08 -14.76 25.17
CA LEU A 615 2.48 -16.16 25.03
C LEU A 615 2.97 -16.76 26.35
N THR A 616 2.90 -16.00 27.44
CA THR A 616 3.41 -16.42 28.75
C THR A 616 2.51 -17.47 29.39
N ILE A 617 3.12 -18.34 30.21
CA ILE A 617 2.43 -19.29 31.07
C ILE A 617 2.51 -18.74 32.49
N PRO A 618 1.39 -18.76 33.25
CA PRO A 618 1.41 -18.42 34.67
C PRO A 618 2.45 -19.27 35.43
N PRO A 619 3.20 -18.67 36.37
CA PRO A 619 4.15 -19.43 37.18
C PRO A 619 3.41 -20.47 38.04
N PRO A 620 4.04 -21.62 38.33
CA PRO A 620 3.45 -22.61 39.22
C PRO A 620 3.27 -22.00 40.63
N PRO A 621 2.21 -22.38 41.37
CA PRO A 621 1.80 -21.73 42.62
C PRO A 621 2.80 -21.79 43.79
N ASN A 622 3.95 -22.46 43.64
CA ASN A 622 4.98 -22.65 44.67
C ASN A 622 6.30 -21.89 44.41
N ALA A 623 6.36 -20.96 43.45
CA ALA A 623 7.55 -20.15 43.19
C ALA A 623 7.59 -18.91 44.09
N THR A 624 8.42 -18.91 45.13
CA THR A 624 8.56 -17.83 46.13
C THR A 624 9.99 -17.27 46.20
N GLY A 625 10.57 -16.89 45.06
CA GLY A 625 11.88 -16.24 45.00
C GLY A 625 11.95 -15.14 43.94
N GLU A 626 12.66 -14.04 44.26
CA GLU A 626 12.88 -12.88 43.38
C GLU A 626 13.65 -13.20 42.08
N GLU A 627 14.22 -14.41 41.93
CA GLU A 627 14.92 -14.87 40.72
C GLU A 627 13.99 -15.31 39.57
N ASP A 628 12.67 -15.40 39.80
CA ASP A 628 11.69 -16.01 38.88
C ASP A 628 10.77 -15.00 38.16
N LEU A 629 11.19 -13.75 38.02
CA LEU A 629 10.45 -12.69 37.30
C LEU A 629 10.49 -12.84 35.77
N THR A 630 11.30 -13.76 35.24
CA THR A 630 11.36 -13.99 33.78
C THR A 630 10.21 -14.89 33.33
N PRO A 631 9.34 -14.44 32.41
CA PRO A 631 8.17 -15.21 32.00
C PRO A 631 8.55 -16.56 31.38
N ASN A 632 7.73 -17.57 31.67
CA ASN A 632 7.78 -18.86 30.99
C ASN A 632 6.86 -18.86 29.78
N TYR A 633 7.20 -19.64 28.76
CA TYR A 633 6.44 -19.73 27.51
C TYR A 633 6.14 -21.19 27.17
N LYS A 634 4.97 -21.45 26.57
CA LYS A 634 4.64 -22.76 25.97
C LYS A 634 5.34 -22.89 24.62
N PHE A 635 6.65 -22.88 24.66
CA PHE A 635 7.52 -22.61 23.53
C PHE A 635 8.78 -23.46 23.62
N TYR A 636 9.22 -24.00 22.49
CA TYR A 636 10.35 -24.94 22.47
C TYR A 636 11.65 -24.33 23.00
N PHE A 637 11.94 -23.07 22.63
CA PHE A 637 13.17 -22.38 23.04
C PHE A 637 13.01 -21.54 24.31
N ASN A 638 12.14 -21.97 25.25
CA ASN A 638 11.86 -21.23 26.48
C ASN A 638 13.12 -20.95 27.30
N ASN A 639 14.01 -21.94 27.44
CA ASN A 639 15.23 -21.78 28.23
C ASN A 639 16.17 -20.75 27.61
N GLU A 640 16.37 -20.81 26.31
CA GLU A 640 17.20 -19.86 25.56
C GLU A 640 16.60 -18.45 25.61
N ALA A 641 15.28 -18.32 25.49
CA ALA A 641 14.58 -17.06 25.62
C ALA A 641 14.74 -16.47 27.04
N ARG A 642 14.63 -17.28 28.09
CA ARG A 642 14.83 -16.84 29.48
C ARG A 642 16.27 -16.38 29.73
N MET A 643 17.27 -17.10 29.22
CA MET A 643 18.68 -16.71 29.34
C MET A 643 18.99 -15.36 28.66
N LEU A 644 18.23 -15.01 27.62
CA LEU A 644 18.41 -13.76 26.87
C LEU A 644 17.52 -12.61 27.33
N ALA A 645 16.65 -12.82 28.31
CA ALA A 645 15.67 -11.83 28.76
C ALA A 645 16.29 -10.51 29.21
N ASN A 646 17.49 -10.56 29.81
CA ASN A 646 18.16 -9.39 30.37
C ASN A 646 19.30 -8.87 29.48
N SER A 647 19.41 -9.36 28.24
CA SER A 647 20.48 -8.98 27.32
C SER A 647 20.02 -7.95 26.31
N ASP A 648 20.39 -6.68 26.50
CA ASP A 648 20.18 -5.65 25.47
C ASP A 648 21.32 -5.69 24.45
N ILE A 649 20.98 -5.96 23.18
CA ILE A 649 21.92 -6.07 22.07
C ILE A 649 21.42 -5.14 20.96
N PRO A 650 21.84 -3.86 20.93
CA PRO A 650 21.22 -2.83 20.10
C PRO A 650 21.10 -3.19 18.61
N LYS A 651 22.16 -3.78 18.02
CA LYS A 651 22.15 -4.19 16.60
C LYS A 651 21.14 -5.29 16.30
N ARG A 652 20.92 -6.19 17.26
CA ARG A 652 19.92 -7.24 17.18
C ARG A 652 18.51 -6.66 17.32
N SER A 653 18.28 -5.81 18.32
CA SER A 653 16.97 -5.17 18.54
C SER A 653 16.51 -4.41 17.29
N LEU A 654 17.43 -3.67 16.67
CA LEU A 654 17.17 -2.99 15.40
C LEU A 654 16.81 -3.96 14.27
N ALA A 655 17.54 -5.07 14.14
CA ALA A 655 17.24 -6.06 13.12
C ALA A 655 15.87 -6.72 13.31
N ILE A 656 15.49 -7.02 14.56
CA ILE A 656 14.18 -7.58 14.89
C ILE A 656 13.08 -6.55 14.58
N ALA A 657 13.26 -5.29 14.97
CA ALA A 657 12.32 -4.21 14.66
C ALA A 657 12.08 -4.07 13.15
N LYS A 658 13.14 -4.15 12.34
CA LYS A 658 13.05 -4.14 10.86
C LYS A 658 12.25 -5.33 10.33
N GLU A 659 12.48 -6.53 10.85
CA GLU A 659 11.75 -7.73 10.45
C GLU A 659 10.26 -7.65 10.78
N LEU A 660 9.92 -7.25 12.00
CA LEU A 660 8.52 -7.15 12.44
C LEU A 660 7.76 -6.11 11.62
N ALA A 661 8.37 -4.97 11.32
CA ALA A 661 7.79 -3.98 10.41
C ALA A 661 7.40 -4.63 9.07
N VAL A 662 8.31 -5.37 8.44
CA VAL A 662 8.04 -6.06 7.16
C VAL A 662 6.97 -7.15 7.30
N LEU A 663 7.01 -7.95 8.37
CA LEU A 663 6.12 -9.09 8.57
C LEU A 663 4.67 -8.67 8.84
N THR A 664 4.41 -7.48 9.39
CA THR A 664 3.03 -7.01 9.60
C THR A 664 2.25 -6.84 8.28
N THR A 665 2.93 -6.42 7.21
CA THR A 665 2.28 -6.10 5.93
C THR A 665 2.50 -7.13 4.83
N ASN A 666 3.62 -7.86 4.85
CA ASN A 666 4.09 -8.63 3.68
C ASN A 666 3.97 -10.16 3.82
N LEU A 667 3.28 -10.66 4.86
CA LEU A 667 3.02 -12.09 4.99
C LEU A 667 2.09 -12.60 3.87
N PRO A 668 2.45 -13.71 3.19
CA PRO A 668 1.60 -14.31 2.17
C PRO A 668 0.24 -14.74 2.72
N VAL A 669 -0.82 -14.24 2.11
CA VAL A 669 -2.20 -14.65 2.38
C VAL A 669 -2.85 -14.96 1.05
N ALA A 670 -3.19 -16.23 0.84
CA ALA A 670 -3.90 -16.69 -0.34
C ALA A 670 -4.85 -17.82 0.06
N TRP A 671 -5.91 -18.01 -0.72
CA TRP A 671 -6.79 -19.17 -0.55
C TRP A 671 -6.01 -20.49 -0.52
N ASN A 672 -5.01 -20.61 -1.39
CA ASN A 672 -4.25 -21.83 -1.58
C ASN A 672 -3.24 -22.08 -0.46
N SER A 673 -2.72 -21.03 0.17
CA SER A 673 -1.82 -21.11 1.32
C SER A 673 -1.65 -19.75 1.97
N SER A 674 -1.73 -19.70 3.29
CA SER A 674 -1.52 -18.50 4.11
C SER A 674 -0.49 -18.76 5.20
N ILE A 675 0.21 -17.69 5.60
CA ILE A 675 1.12 -17.67 6.74
C ILE A 675 0.57 -16.74 7.81
N PHE A 676 0.46 -17.24 9.03
CA PHE A 676 0.03 -16.48 10.20
C PHE A 676 1.16 -16.45 11.23
N LEU A 677 1.38 -15.29 11.86
CA LEU A 677 2.36 -15.07 12.91
C LEU A 677 1.70 -14.57 14.19
N ARG A 678 2.23 -15.03 15.31
CA ARG A 678 1.91 -14.58 16.67
C ARG A 678 3.23 -14.26 17.36
N VAL A 679 3.38 -13.02 17.79
CA VAL A 679 4.59 -12.51 18.42
C VAL A 679 4.26 -12.17 19.86
N ASP A 680 5.11 -12.58 20.80
CA ASP A 680 4.90 -12.23 22.20
C ASP A 680 4.94 -10.71 22.39
N GLU A 681 4.04 -10.17 23.22
CA GLU A 681 3.95 -8.71 23.41
C GLU A 681 5.14 -8.14 24.16
N SER A 682 5.70 -8.93 25.08
CA SER A 682 6.85 -8.53 25.91
C SER A 682 8.18 -8.89 25.24
N ARG A 683 8.24 -10.04 24.56
CA ARG A 683 9.45 -10.65 24.00
C ARG A 683 9.30 -10.91 22.52
N VAL A 684 9.57 -9.88 21.73
CA VAL A 684 9.47 -9.89 20.28
C VAL A 684 10.37 -10.91 19.54
N ASP A 685 11.32 -11.52 20.26
CA ASP A 685 12.17 -12.60 19.80
C ASP A 685 11.54 -14.00 19.93
N VAL A 686 10.38 -14.09 20.58
CA VAL A 686 9.55 -15.30 20.72
C VAL A 686 8.38 -15.21 19.74
N ILE A 687 8.41 -16.06 18.71
CA ILE A 687 7.45 -16.04 17.62
C ILE A 687 6.88 -17.43 17.41
N LYS A 688 5.56 -17.53 17.23
CA LYS A 688 4.89 -18.73 16.74
C LYS A 688 4.38 -18.46 15.33
N ALA A 689 4.54 -19.45 14.44
CA ALA A 689 4.06 -19.39 13.07
C ALA A 689 3.10 -20.55 12.75
N LEU A 690 2.08 -20.28 11.95
CA LEU A 690 1.19 -21.26 11.36
C LEU A 690 1.23 -21.08 9.84
N ILE A 691 1.55 -22.15 9.11
CA ILE A 691 1.53 -22.19 7.64
C ILE A 691 0.45 -23.19 7.23
N THR A 692 -0.48 -22.77 6.37
CA THR A 692 -1.46 -23.69 5.80
C THR A 692 -0.87 -24.38 4.57
N GLY A 693 -1.04 -25.70 4.44
CA GLY A 693 -0.43 -26.45 3.35
C GLY A 693 -0.89 -25.98 1.97
N PRO A 694 0.02 -25.85 0.97
CA PRO A 694 -0.32 -25.37 -0.37
C PRO A 694 -1.23 -26.30 -1.17
N GLU A 695 -2.05 -25.70 -2.04
CA GLU A 695 -2.86 -26.43 -3.02
C GLU A 695 -1.99 -27.28 -3.96
N GLY A 696 -2.52 -28.44 -4.36
CA GLY A 696 -1.81 -29.38 -5.23
C GLY A 696 -0.79 -30.24 -4.50
N THR A 697 -0.69 -30.16 -3.17
CA THR A 697 0.29 -30.93 -2.38
C THR A 697 -0.42 -31.91 -1.43
N PRO A 698 0.27 -32.97 -0.95
CA PRO A 698 -0.30 -33.84 0.09
C PRO A 698 -0.50 -33.13 1.44
N TYR A 699 -0.10 -31.85 1.54
CA TYR A 699 -0.24 -31.00 2.72
C TYR A 699 -1.49 -30.12 2.69
N TYR A 700 -2.18 -30.02 1.54
CA TYR A 700 -3.21 -29.01 1.28
C TYR A 700 -4.23 -28.86 2.42
N ASN A 701 -4.49 -27.63 2.85
CA ASN A 701 -5.40 -27.25 3.94
C ASN A 701 -5.05 -27.77 5.34
N GLY A 702 -3.94 -28.49 5.51
CA GLY A 702 -3.39 -28.81 6.83
C GLY A 702 -2.80 -27.56 7.50
N CYS A 703 -2.95 -27.42 8.81
CA CYS A 703 -2.32 -26.35 9.58
C CYS A 703 -1.01 -26.83 10.22
N PHE A 704 0.12 -26.26 9.82
CA PHE A 704 1.46 -26.65 10.28
C PHE A 704 2.04 -25.57 11.19
N LEU A 705 2.43 -25.97 12.40
CA LEU A 705 2.88 -25.05 13.45
C LEU A 705 4.39 -25.07 13.64
N PHE A 706 4.96 -23.89 13.86
CA PHE A 706 6.39 -23.70 14.08
C PHE A 706 6.64 -22.74 15.23
N ASP A 707 7.59 -23.10 16.08
CA ASP A 707 8.18 -22.20 17.08
C ASP A 707 9.43 -21.57 16.47
N VAL A 708 9.56 -20.24 16.55
CA VAL A 708 10.65 -19.45 15.95
C VAL A 708 11.28 -18.57 17.01
N PHE A 709 12.59 -18.72 17.22
CA PHE A 709 13.36 -17.94 18.18
C PHE A 709 14.46 -17.12 17.49
N LEU A 710 14.48 -15.82 17.74
CA LEU A 710 15.49 -14.91 17.21
C LEU A 710 16.66 -14.84 18.18
N GLY A 711 17.70 -15.67 17.97
CA GLY A 711 18.82 -15.81 18.91
C GLY A 711 19.67 -14.53 19.14
N PRO A 712 20.72 -14.59 19.99
CA PRO A 712 21.52 -13.42 20.38
C PRO A 712 22.30 -12.79 19.22
N ASN A 713 22.65 -13.59 18.22
CA ASN A 713 23.34 -13.16 17.00
C ASN A 713 22.39 -13.01 15.82
N TYR A 714 21.08 -12.87 16.07
CA TYR A 714 20.09 -12.77 14.99
C TYR A 714 20.44 -11.62 14.01
N ASN A 715 20.15 -11.85 12.72
CA ASN A 715 20.61 -11.09 11.56
C ASN A 715 22.09 -11.26 11.18
N GLN A 716 22.95 -11.73 12.09
CA GLN A 716 24.28 -12.27 11.73
C GLN A 716 24.25 -13.79 11.59
N SER A 717 23.30 -14.44 12.24
CA SER A 717 23.02 -15.87 12.19
C SER A 717 21.51 -16.08 11.99
N PRO A 718 21.12 -17.23 11.42
CA PRO A 718 19.71 -17.52 11.16
C PRO A 718 18.90 -17.65 12.45
N PRO A 719 17.56 -17.53 12.37
CA PRO A 719 16.68 -17.84 13.48
C PRO A 719 16.71 -19.35 13.79
N SER A 720 16.38 -19.71 15.04
CA SER A 720 16.11 -21.11 15.40
C SER A 720 14.65 -21.43 15.12
N VAL A 721 14.37 -22.51 14.39
CA VAL A 721 13.01 -22.92 14.01
C VAL A 721 12.75 -24.37 14.40
N LYS A 722 11.63 -24.62 15.07
CA LYS A 722 11.17 -25.94 15.47
C LYS A 722 9.79 -26.23 14.90
N TYR A 723 9.63 -27.35 14.20
CA TYR A 723 8.35 -27.85 13.74
C TYR A 723 7.61 -28.58 14.87
N MET A 724 6.35 -28.21 15.10
CA MET A 724 5.58 -28.65 16.27
C MET A 724 4.48 -29.68 15.95
N THR A 725 4.01 -29.77 14.70
CA THR A 725 2.90 -30.65 14.31
C THR A 725 3.35 -32.10 14.05
N THR A 726 4.05 -32.73 15.00
CA THR A 726 4.72 -34.04 14.81
C THR A 726 3.96 -35.23 15.36
N ASN A 727 2.71 -35.03 15.84
CA ASN A 727 1.93 -36.05 16.57
C ASN A 727 2.69 -36.64 17.77
N GLY A 728 3.30 -35.77 18.59
CA GLY A 728 4.08 -36.18 19.76
C GLY A 728 5.37 -36.93 19.40
N GLY A 729 6.04 -36.53 18.32
CA GLY A 729 7.30 -37.12 17.92
C GLY A 729 7.21 -38.35 17.01
N LYS A 730 6.01 -38.68 16.50
CA LYS A 730 5.75 -39.93 15.77
C LYS A 730 5.81 -39.79 14.26
N PHE A 731 5.50 -38.60 13.72
CA PHE A 731 5.29 -38.41 12.30
C PHE A 731 6.38 -37.52 11.69
N ARG A 732 7.08 -38.07 10.69
CA ARG A 732 7.98 -37.37 9.78
C ARG A 732 7.18 -36.97 8.54
N PHE A 733 6.74 -35.71 8.49
CA PHE A 733 5.87 -35.20 7.41
C PHE A 733 6.60 -34.93 6.09
N ASN A 734 7.92 -34.75 6.13
CA ASN A 734 8.74 -34.46 4.97
C ASN A 734 10.18 -34.93 5.26
N PRO A 735 11.00 -35.27 4.25
CA PRO A 735 12.40 -35.54 4.49
C PRO A 735 13.15 -34.42 5.23
N ASN A 736 12.67 -33.19 5.07
CA ASN A 736 13.17 -31.99 5.76
C ASN A 736 12.39 -31.59 7.03
N LEU A 737 11.30 -32.29 7.38
CA LEU A 737 10.52 -32.09 8.62
C LEU A 737 10.55 -33.38 9.45
N TYR A 738 11.47 -33.41 10.40
CA TYR A 738 11.77 -34.61 11.18
C TYR A 738 10.70 -34.83 12.24
N ALA A 739 10.55 -36.08 12.68
CA ALA A 739 9.59 -36.45 13.72
C ALA A 739 9.92 -35.75 15.05
N ASP A 740 11.20 -35.52 15.36
CA ASP A 740 11.64 -34.75 16.52
C ASP A 740 11.37 -33.24 16.41
N GLY A 741 10.89 -32.77 15.26
CA GLY A 741 10.59 -31.37 14.95
C GLY A 741 11.75 -30.58 14.32
N LYS A 742 12.89 -31.21 13.99
CA LYS A 742 13.97 -30.52 13.27
C LYS A 742 13.54 -30.13 11.86
N VAL A 743 13.84 -28.88 11.48
CA VAL A 743 13.62 -28.33 10.13
C VAL A 743 14.96 -28.27 9.38
N CYS A 744 15.04 -28.92 8.22
CA CYS A 744 16.21 -28.90 7.35
C CYS A 744 16.02 -27.88 6.22
N LEU A 745 16.74 -26.76 6.29
CA LEU A 745 16.73 -25.71 5.28
C LEU A 745 18.12 -25.08 5.21
N SER A 746 18.63 -24.81 4.01
CA SER A 746 19.98 -24.27 3.85
C SER A 746 20.12 -22.88 4.49
N LEU A 747 19.07 -22.05 4.39
CA LEU A 747 19.00 -20.76 5.07
C LEU A 747 19.12 -20.87 6.60
N LEU A 748 18.75 -22.01 7.19
CA LEU A 748 18.91 -22.28 8.63
C LEU A 748 20.25 -22.94 8.97
N GLY A 749 21.11 -23.19 7.97
CA GLY A 749 22.36 -23.92 8.13
C GLY A 749 22.18 -25.42 8.41
N THR A 750 20.97 -25.95 8.27
CA THR A 750 20.64 -27.35 8.58
C THR A 750 20.55 -28.25 7.35
N TRP A 751 20.84 -27.71 6.17
CA TRP A 751 20.85 -28.45 4.89
C TRP A 751 21.89 -27.89 3.91
N SER A 752 22.27 -28.67 2.91
CA SER A 752 23.18 -28.23 1.84
C SER A 752 22.49 -27.21 0.92
N GLY A 753 23.17 -26.11 0.62
CA GLY A 753 22.69 -25.07 -0.30
C GLY A 753 23.22 -23.69 0.08
N PRO A 754 22.70 -22.61 -0.54
CA PRO A 754 22.98 -21.24 -0.10
C PRO A 754 22.55 -21.04 1.36
N GLY A 755 23.52 -20.67 2.20
CA GLY A 755 23.31 -20.44 3.63
C GLY A 755 22.72 -19.07 3.94
N TRP A 756 22.49 -18.81 5.24
CA TRP A 756 22.14 -17.48 5.74
C TRP A 756 23.19 -16.44 5.33
N ILE A 757 22.74 -15.30 4.79
CA ILE A 757 23.60 -14.16 4.45
C ILE A 757 23.39 -13.07 5.51
N PRO A 758 24.41 -12.78 6.35
CA PRO A 758 24.32 -11.74 7.38
C PRO A 758 23.84 -10.40 6.82
N GLY A 759 22.85 -9.78 7.47
CA GLY A 759 22.30 -8.48 7.09
C GLY A 759 21.41 -8.47 5.84
N LYS A 760 21.27 -9.59 5.11
CA LYS A 760 20.49 -9.66 3.87
C LYS A 760 19.36 -10.69 3.91
N SER A 761 19.57 -11.84 4.56
CA SER A 761 18.53 -12.86 4.70
C SER A 761 17.48 -12.43 5.72
N THR A 762 16.22 -12.84 5.53
CA THR A 762 15.09 -12.44 6.39
C THR A 762 14.27 -13.61 6.92
N LEU A 763 13.54 -13.41 8.03
CA LEU A 763 12.60 -14.40 8.54
C LEU A 763 11.48 -14.67 7.53
N LEU A 764 11.02 -13.64 6.82
CA LEU A 764 10.02 -13.81 5.75
C LEU A 764 10.50 -14.80 4.68
N GLN A 765 11.77 -14.72 4.26
CA GLN A 765 12.35 -15.67 3.30
C GLN A 765 12.37 -17.10 3.84
N VAL A 766 12.65 -17.29 5.14
CA VAL A 766 12.61 -18.62 5.79
C VAL A 766 11.19 -19.18 5.74
N LEU A 767 10.18 -18.40 6.13
CA LEU A 767 8.77 -18.83 6.13
C LEU A 767 8.27 -19.18 4.72
N ILE A 768 8.59 -18.34 3.72
CA ILE A 768 8.26 -18.61 2.31
C ILE A 768 8.99 -19.86 1.80
N SER A 769 10.25 -20.08 2.21
CA SER A 769 11.01 -21.27 1.79
C SER A 769 10.42 -22.56 2.37
N ILE A 770 9.94 -22.55 3.62
CA ILE A 770 9.22 -23.68 4.20
C ILE A 770 7.94 -23.96 3.40
N GLN A 771 7.15 -22.92 3.12
CA GLN A 771 5.91 -23.05 2.35
C GLN A 771 6.15 -23.59 0.93
N SER A 772 7.16 -23.08 0.22
CA SER A 772 7.37 -23.36 -1.20
C SER A 772 8.25 -24.58 -1.51
N MET A 773 9.27 -24.85 -0.69
CA MET A 773 10.26 -25.90 -0.96
C MET A 773 10.01 -27.19 -0.15
N ILE A 774 9.45 -27.06 1.05
CA ILE A 774 9.24 -28.21 1.94
C ILE A 774 7.82 -28.75 1.78
N LEU A 775 6.81 -27.89 1.81
CA LEU A 775 5.40 -28.29 1.62
C LEU A 775 5.05 -28.40 0.12
N CYS A 776 5.79 -29.23 -0.62
CA CYS A 776 5.68 -29.40 -2.07
C CYS A 776 4.81 -30.59 -2.50
N ASP A 777 4.52 -30.72 -3.80
CA ASP A 777 3.66 -31.77 -4.38
C ASP A 777 4.23 -33.19 -4.22
N GLU A 778 5.51 -33.39 -4.58
CA GLU A 778 6.20 -34.68 -4.44
C GLU A 778 7.29 -34.65 -3.35
N PRO A 779 6.94 -34.69 -2.06
CA PRO A 779 7.89 -34.57 -0.96
C PRO A 779 8.91 -35.71 -0.88
N TYR A 780 8.64 -36.83 -1.55
CA TYR A 780 9.60 -37.93 -1.71
C TYR A 780 10.92 -37.47 -2.37
N LEU A 781 10.85 -36.48 -3.27
CA LEU A 781 12.01 -35.97 -4.00
C LEU A 781 12.97 -35.15 -3.14
N ASN A 782 12.54 -34.72 -1.96
CA ASN A 782 13.37 -33.97 -1.02
C ASN A 782 14.40 -34.84 -0.30
N GLU A 783 14.30 -36.18 -0.40
CA GLU A 783 15.32 -37.08 0.15
C GLU A 783 16.59 -37.05 -0.74
N PRO A 784 17.80 -36.96 -0.15
CA PRO A 784 19.04 -36.93 -0.90
C PRO A 784 19.17 -38.12 -1.85
N GLY A 785 19.43 -37.84 -3.13
CA GLY A 785 19.61 -38.84 -4.17
C GLY A 785 18.33 -39.32 -4.85
N TRP A 786 17.14 -38.86 -4.43
CA TRP A 786 15.85 -39.28 -5.02
C TRP A 786 15.21 -38.25 -5.97
N ALA A 787 15.87 -37.11 -6.20
CA ALA A 787 15.34 -35.99 -6.99
C ALA A 787 14.81 -36.35 -8.39
N ASN A 788 15.35 -37.39 -9.04
CA ASN A 788 14.94 -37.83 -10.37
C ASN A 788 13.88 -38.95 -10.36
N SER A 789 13.31 -39.30 -9.20
CA SER A 789 12.39 -40.43 -9.02
C SER A 789 10.91 -40.00 -8.93
N GLY A 790 10.56 -38.89 -9.58
CA GLY A 790 9.20 -38.35 -9.61
C GLY A 790 8.21 -39.30 -10.30
N GLY A 791 6.97 -39.31 -9.84
CA GLY A 791 5.91 -40.17 -10.38
C GLY A 791 6.11 -41.68 -10.18
N THR A 792 7.14 -42.11 -9.45
CA THR A 792 7.33 -43.54 -9.14
C THR A 792 6.25 -44.03 -8.17
N PRO A 793 5.91 -45.33 -8.15
CA PRO A 793 4.96 -45.88 -7.18
C PRO A 793 5.35 -45.59 -5.72
N LYS A 794 6.64 -45.46 -5.44
CA LYS A 794 7.15 -45.06 -4.11
C LYS A 794 6.84 -43.60 -3.79
N SER A 795 6.99 -42.68 -4.75
CA SER A 795 6.59 -41.27 -4.59
C SER A 795 5.10 -41.15 -4.30
N ILE A 796 4.26 -41.87 -5.07
CA ILE A 796 2.81 -41.86 -4.91
C ILE A 796 2.40 -42.42 -3.53
N ALA A 797 2.93 -43.58 -3.14
CA ALA A 797 2.66 -44.17 -1.83
C ALA A 797 3.15 -43.27 -0.67
N TYR A 798 4.27 -42.57 -0.86
CA TYR A 798 4.76 -41.59 0.10
C TYR A 798 3.74 -40.46 0.28
N SER A 799 3.27 -39.85 -0.82
CA SER A 799 2.25 -38.80 -0.78
C SER A 799 0.94 -39.28 -0.16
N ALA A 800 0.50 -40.51 -0.45
CA ALA A 800 -0.68 -41.11 0.18
C ALA A 800 -0.52 -41.28 1.70
N ASN A 801 0.67 -41.70 2.16
CA ASN A 801 0.99 -41.75 3.59
C ASN A 801 1.00 -40.35 4.24
N ILE A 802 1.55 -39.32 3.57
CA ILE A 802 1.51 -37.94 4.07
C ILE A 802 0.05 -37.48 4.24
N ARG A 803 -0.82 -37.69 3.24
CA ARG A 803 -2.24 -37.28 3.30
C ARG A 803 -2.94 -37.85 4.53
N ARG A 804 -2.72 -39.13 4.84
CA ARG A 804 -3.22 -39.78 6.07
C ARG A 804 -2.75 -39.06 7.34
N MET A 805 -1.45 -38.79 7.44
CA MET A 805 -0.89 -38.07 8.59
C MET A 805 -1.42 -36.65 8.71
N VAL A 806 -1.62 -35.95 7.58
CA VAL A 806 -2.15 -34.57 7.52
C VAL A 806 -3.59 -34.53 8.02
N VAL A 807 -4.47 -35.38 7.51
CA VAL A 807 -5.86 -35.46 7.96
C VAL A 807 -5.92 -35.76 9.46
N LYS A 808 -5.12 -36.72 9.92
CA LYS A 808 -5.12 -37.12 11.34
C LYS A 808 -4.59 -36.06 12.29
N THR A 809 -3.50 -35.37 11.93
CA THR A 809 -2.77 -34.49 12.86
C THR A 809 -3.01 -33.02 12.53
N ALA A 810 -2.67 -32.59 11.31
CA ALA A 810 -2.67 -31.19 10.91
C ALA A 810 -4.08 -30.64 10.64
N MET A 811 -5.09 -31.51 10.53
CA MET A 811 -6.51 -31.14 10.43
C MET A 811 -7.28 -31.58 11.69
N LEU A 812 -7.55 -32.89 11.83
CA LEU A 812 -8.40 -33.42 12.90
C LEU A 812 -7.81 -33.18 14.30
N GLY A 813 -6.52 -33.47 14.48
CA GLY A 813 -5.82 -33.24 15.74
C GLY A 813 -5.85 -31.76 16.17
N ASN A 814 -5.55 -30.86 15.23
CA ASN A 814 -5.62 -29.42 15.44
C ASN A 814 -7.04 -28.90 15.70
N LEU A 815 -8.09 -29.53 15.17
CA LEU A 815 -9.47 -29.15 15.46
C LEU A 815 -9.94 -29.64 16.83
N LYS A 816 -9.56 -30.87 17.21
CA LYS A 816 -9.94 -31.48 18.50
C LYS A 816 -9.21 -30.84 19.68
N MET A 817 -7.91 -30.61 19.51
CA MET A 817 -7.05 -30.02 20.52
C MET A 817 -6.26 -28.87 19.88
N PRO A 818 -6.92 -27.72 19.67
CA PRO A 818 -6.27 -26.58 19.04
C PRO A 818 -5.08 -26.10 19.88
N PRO A 819 -3.87 -26.06 19.31
CA PRO A 819 -2.71 -25.51 20.00
C PRO A 819 -2.89 -24.01 20.22
N GLU A 820 -2.59 -23.52 21.42
CA GLU A 820 -2.58 -22.08 21.70
C GLU A 820 -1.43 -21.38 20.95
N PRO A 821 -1.62 -20.14 20.48
CA PRO A 821 -2.84 -19.30 20.53
C PRO A 821 -3.74 -19.45 19.27
N TRP A 822 -3.74 -20.60 18.60
CA TRP A 822 -4.25 -20.75 17.22
C TRP A 822 -5.70 -21.20 17.10
N ALA A 823 -6.43 -21.38 18.21
CA ALA A 823 -7.77 -21.95 18.20
C ALA A 823 -8.72 -21.25 17.23
N ASP A 824 -8.79 -19.92 17.29
CA ASP A 824 -9.69 -19.12 16.46
C ASP A 824 -9.30 -19.15 14.97
N VAL A 825 -7.98 -19.10 14.70
CA VAL A 825 -7.43 -19.17 13.34
C VAL A 825 -7.73 -20.51 12.69
N ILE A 826 -7.48 -21.60 13.43
CA ILE A 826 -7.71 -22.97 12.97
C ILE A 826 -9.21 -23.20 12.72
N ARG A 827 -10.07 -22.88 13.70
CA ARG A 827 -11.52 -23.05 13.57
C ARG A 827 -12.08 -22.26 12.39
N THR A 828 -11.67 -21.01 12.23
CA THR A 828 -12.15 -20.15 11.15
C THR A 828 -11.63 -20.60 9.78
N HIS A 829 -10.36 -21.01 9.67
CA HIS A 829 -9.81 -21.58 8.45
C HIS A 829 -10.63 -22.80 7.97
N PHE A 830 -10.86 -23.76 8.88
CA PHE A 830 -11.63 -24.96 8.57
C PHE A 830 -13.11 -24.67 8.29
N ARG A 831 -13.73 -23.71 8.98
CA ARG A 831 -15.12 -23.28 8.74
C ARG A 831 -15.30 -22.65 7.36
N LEU A 832 -14.46 -21.67 6.99
CA LEU A 832 -14.56 -20.97 5.71
C LEU A 832 -14.26 -21.90 4.52
N LYS A 833 -13.36 -22.87 4.72
CA LYS A 833 -12.93 -23.81 3.66
C LYS A 833 -13.62 -25.16 3.71
N ALA A 834 -14.62 -25.35 4.56
CA ALA A 834 -15.27 -26.65 4.81
C ALA A 834 -15.71 -27.36 3.53
N ARG A 835 -16.38 -26.66 2.60
CA ARG A 835 -16.82 -27.23 1.31
C ARG A 835 -15.63 -27.76 0.47
N SER A 836 -14.60 -26.93 0.28
CA SER A 836 -13.39 -27.29 -0.47
C SER A 836 -12.66 -28.47 0.17
N ILE A 837 -12.56 -28.47 1.51
CA ILE A 837 -11.91 -29.55 2.26
C ILE A 837 -12.72 -30.85 2.16
N MET A 838 -14.05 -30.82 2.22
CA MET A 838 -14.87 -32.03 2.02
C MET A 838 -14.61 -32.67 0.66
N THR A 839 -14.57 -31.88 -0.41
CA THR A 839 -14.24 -32.36 -1.77
C THR A 839 -12.82 -32.92 -1.86
N GLN A 840 -11.85 -32.26 -1.22
CA GLN A 840 -10.47 -32.75 -1.12
C GLN A 840 -10.42 -34.11 -0.41
N LEU A 841 -11.14 -34.28 0.70
CA LEU A 841 -11.15 -35.53 1.46
C LEU A 841 -11.76 -36.67 0.64
N ASP A 842 -12.83 -36.42 -0.13
CA ASP A 842 -13.41 -37.42 -1.04
C ASP A 842 -12.40 -37.86 -2.11
N LYS A 843 -11.70 -36.88 -2.71
CA LYS A 843 -10.64 -37.17 -3.68
C LYS A 843 -9.51 -37.99 -3.07
N TRP A 844 -9.01 -37.58 -1.90
CA TRP A 844 -7.91 -38.29 -1.24
C TRP A 844 -8.30 -39.68 -0.77
N LEU A 845 -9.56 -39.89 -0.35
CA LEU A 845 -10.08 -41.20 0.00
C LEU A 845 -10.18 -42.13 -1.23
N ALA A 846 -10.57 -41.59 -2.39
CA ALA A 846 -10.62 -42.35 -3.64
C ALA A 846 -9.23 -42.70 -4.19
N GLU A 847 -8.21 -41.86 -3.93
CA GLU A 847 -6.82 -42.06 -4.34
C GLU A 847 -6.00 -42.89 -3.33
N ASP A 848 -6.58 -43.31 -2.20
CA ASP A 848 -5.85 -44.00 -1.14
C ASP A 848 -5.49 -45.45 -1.53
N ASP A 849 -4.29 -45.90 -1.17
CA ASP A 849 -3.79 -47.25 -1.46
C ASP A 849 -4.16 -48.30 -0.39
N GLY A 850 -4.85 -47.92 0.69
CA GLY A 850 -5.24 -48.82 1.78
C GLY A 850 -4.11 -49.25 2.72
N ALA A 851 -2.87 -48.77 2.54
CA ALA A 851 -1.73 -49.11 3.38
C ALA A 851 -1.86 -48.56 4.82
N PRO A 852 -1.22 -49.17 5.83
CA PRO A 852 -1.18 -48.60 7.18
C PRO A 852 -0.40 -47.28 7.19
N THR A 853 -0.81 -46.33 8.04
CA THR A 853 -0.07 -45.07 8.24
C THR A 853 1.30 -45.36 8.88
N VAL A 854 2.38 -44.93 8.23
CA VAL A 854 3.76 -45.12 8.69
C VAL A 854 4.35 -43.78 9.16
N GLY A 855 4.91 -43.76 10.37
CA GLY A 855 5.47 -42.54 10.96
C GLY A 855 6.78 -42.05 10.31
N ASP A 856 7.62 -42.97 9.83
CA ASP A 856 8.85 -42.64 9.09
C ASP A 856 8.56 -42.69 7.60
N GLY A 857 8.43 -41.52 6.97
CA GLY A 857 8.29 -41.41 5.52
C GLY A 857 9.46 -42.08 4.78
N ALA A 858 9.27 -43.34 4.35
CA ALA A 858 10.08 -44.16 3.44
C ALA A 858 11.11 -45.17 4.00
N TYR A 859 11.52 -45.19 5.28
CA TYR A 859 12.67 -46.02 5.68
C TYR A 859 12.37 -47.45 6.17
N ASN A 860 11.12 -47.84 6.44
CA ASN A 860 10.80 -49.18 6.95
C ASN A 860 9.70 -49.89 6.18
N GLN A 861 10.05 -50.52 5.05
CA GLN A 861 9.25 -51.60 4.46
C GLN A 861 9.64 -52.95 5.09
N ARG A 862 9.38 -53.14 6.38
CA ARG A 862 9.32 -54.47 7.02
C ARG A 862 8.19 -54.53 8.03
N SER A 863 6.96 -54.44 7.55
CA SER A 863 5.80 -54.91 8.29
C SER A 863 4.81 -55.50 7.30
N THR A 864 4.75 -56.83 7.26
CA THR A 864 3.71 -57.58 6.55
C THR A 864 2.35 -57.25 7.16
N ALA A 865 1.43 -56.77 6.31
CA ALA A 865 0.09 -56.37 6.70
C ALA A 865 -0.73 -57.56 7.21
N THR A 866 -1.24 -57.44 8.44
CA THR A 866 -2.35 -58.25 8.95
C THR A 866 -3.59 -57.37 9.03
N GLY A 867 -4.46 -57.45 8.02
CA GLY A 867 -5.93 -57.32 8.08
C GLY A 867 -6.63 -56.16 8.79
N SER A 868 -5.94 -55.13 9.31
CA SER A 868 -6.58 -54.00 9.99
C SER A 868 -6.69 -52.80 9.05
N SER A 869 -7.88 -52.17 9.02
CA SER A 869 -8.13 -50.86 8.41
C SER A 869 -7.05 -49.87 8.86
N ASN A 870 -6.59 -49.01 7.95
CA ASN A 870 -5.58 -47.99 8.21
C ASN A 870 -6.11 -46.77 8.99
N GLY A 871 -7.40 -46.77 9.34
CA GLY A 871 -8.09 -45.72 10.08
C GLY A 871 -8.40 -44.46 9.28
N PHE A 872 -7.96 -44.37 8.02
CA PHE A 872 -8.08 -43.14 7.23
C PHE A 872 -9.53 -42.78 6.92
N ALA A 873 -10.35 -43.76 6.54
CA ALA A 873 -11.78 -43.53 6.28
C ALA A 873 -12.54 -43.06 7.53
N GLU A 874 -12.14 -43.54 8.72
CA GLU A 874 -12.70 -43.12 10.00
C GLU A 874 -12.29 -41.68 10.32
N ASP A 875 -10.99 -41.37 10.19
CA ASP A 875 -10.46 -40.01 10.39
C ASP A 875 -11.13 -39.01 9.42
N VAL A 876 -11.36 -39.38 8.16
CA VAL A 876 -12.07 -38.57 7.15
C VAL A 876 -13.54 -38.37 7.55
N ALA A 877 -14.25 -39.42 7.94
CA ALA A 877 -15.66 -39.33 8.34
C ALA A 877 -15.84 -38.44 9.57
N GLU A 878 -14.96 -38.57 10.56
CA GLU A 878 -14.97 -37.73 11.75
C GLU A 878 -14.65 -36.27 11.43
N LEU A 879 -13.65 -36.01 10.58
CA LEU A 879 -13.33 -34.65 10.16
C LEU A 879 -14.50 -34.00 9.42
N LYS A 880 -15.18 -34.72 8.51
CA LYS A 880 -16.38 -34.22 7.84
C LYS A 880 -17.50 -33.88 8.82
N ALA A 881 -17.73 -34.72 9.84
CA ALA A 881 -18.73 -34.44 10.86
C ALA A 881 -18.42 -33.15 11.63
N LEU A 882 -17.15 -32.92 12.01
CA LEU A 882 -16.72 -31.68 12.68
C LEU A 882 -16.85 -30.45 11.77
N LEU A 883 -16.52 -30.59 10.48
CA LEU A 883 -16.68 -29.50 9.51
C LEU A 883 -18.15 -29.09 9.35
N THR A 884 -19.07 -30.05 9.28
CA THR A 884 -20.51 -29.77 9.22
C THR A 884 -21.00 -29.02 10.47
N ARG A 885 -20.54 -29.44 11.67
CA ARG A 885 -20.86 -28.76 12.93
C ARG A 885 -20.32 -27.32 12.96
N LEU A 886 -19.09 -27.12 12.51
CA LEU A 886 -18.49 -25.78 12.39
C LEU A 886 -19.25 -24.88 11.40
N GLN A 887 -19.73 -25.42 10.29
CA GLN A 887 -20.56 -24.66 9.34
C GLN A 887 -21.93 -24.30 9.93
N ALA A 888 -22.49 -25.16 10.78
CA ALA A 888 -23.73 -24.89 11.51
C ALA A 888 -23.56 -23.88 12.67
N GLY A 889 -22.33 -23.40 12.92
CA GLY A 889 -22.03 -22.45 13.99
C GLY A 889 -21.98 -23.08 15.39
N GLU A 890 -21.89 -24.40 15.49
CA GLU A 890 -21.74 -25.08 16.78
C GLU A 890 -20.34 -24.92 17.36
N ASP A 891 -20.26 -24.59 18.65
CA ASP A 891 -18.99 -24.46 19.34
C ASP A 891 -18.41 -25.84 19.67
N LEU A 892 -17.24 -26.15 19.10
CA LEU A 892 -16.56 -27.45 19.27
C LEU A 892 -15.98 -27.67 20.68
N ALA A 893 -16.19 -26.74 21.61
CA ALA A 893 -15.69 -26.79 22.99
C ALA A 893 -16.58 -27.61 23.96
N SER A 894 -17.54 -28.38 23.45
CA SER A 894 -18.47 -29.22 24.23
C SER A 894 -18.15 -30.70 24.17
#